data_AF-A0A7C4FCI8-F1
#
_entry.id   AF-A0A7C4FCI8-F1
#
_cell.length_a   1.000
_cell.length_b   1.000
_cell.length_c   1.000
_cell.angle_alpha   90.00
_cell.angle_beta   90.00
_cell.angle_gamma   90.00
#
_symmetry.space_group_name_H-M   'P 1'
#
loop_
_entity.id
_entity.type
_entity.pdbx_description
1 polymer ?
#
loop_
_entity_poly.entity_id
_entity_poly.type
_entity_poly.pdbx_seq_one_letter_code
_entity_poly.pdbx_strand_id
1 'polypeptide(L)'
;MAKTSFNRLYICFCTSTDRVVMQCIWCYVMEVYSSTTIERNARASSMALPLARYMRLCVNCGGPVDDVRALNRNACEKCMQGHTIIRVSSFRELAKYVQKPSDRLSHLIEIEKFVEEFTKFFSECVGGAPWNLQVSWSYRIAQNQSFAMIAPTGVGKTTFGLVSALFLAYKYSRKVYIVVPTSVLVEHYYRKLLEYMNKAGIVVEIIALHSKISAKRRLELENSVKEGKFDILITTSNYLQRNFTEIFKPLIDRGVKIDLIFVDDVDAVMKGSKAIEHILLLMGFSKEDIELGYRLANLRLRLIRCNSERRAHSEYCKEEGAPITELFNAYQKRLVEKRAKVGMLIVSSATGRARGRRIKLFRELLGFIIGAGVEIYRNICDTYVYTSEKHVAELLSKLIKSLGLGGLVFVPIDKGIAEAQRIVQELRSRGIEADVIVSKRSKALQDFVEGRLQVVVGVATYYGLLVRGIDLPEVIRYAIFLGVPRHKVSLTKIEYNPTTLLRLLAALLEIADDREKREIMNYITLLRRIVRRVSVATLKSVVKALEEGQEVEEDVAKTLIKIRNYVFDMIKRADVIDKLKRSETLVIREENGQLYMLVPDAPTYIQASGRTSRLYIGGITRGLSIVIVDDIRLLKGLEKRLRFYVD
;
A
#
# COMPACT_ATOMS: atom_id res chain seq x y z
N MET A 1 -6.37 -41.03 18.94
CA MET A 1 -7.59 -40.44 19.52
C MET A 1 -7.46 -38.93 19.56
N ALA A 2 -8.58 -38.23 19.32
CA ALA A 2 -8.79 -36.78 19.34
C ALA A 2 -8.20 -35.95 18.16
N LYS A 3 -8.95 -35.90 17.05
CA LYS A 3 -9.03 -34.73 16.16
C LYS A 3 -10.02 -33.75 16.81
N THR A 4 -9.58 -32.56 17.19
CA THR A 4 -10.46 -31.46 17.62
C THR A 4 -10.53 -30.40 16.53
N SER A 5 -11.72 -30.28 15.98
CA SER A 5 -12.19 -29.29 15.01
C SER A 5 -12.22 -27.88 15.60
N PHE A 6 -11.49 -26.94 14.98
CA PHE A 6 -11.68 -25.51 15.21
C PHE A 6 -12.78 -24.99 14.25
N ASN A 7 -13.99 -24.81 14.79
CA ASN A 7 -15.04 -24.02 14.16
C ASN A 7 -14.62 -22.55 14.14
N ARG A 8 -14.42 -21.97 12.95
CA ARG A 8 -14.45 -20.52 12.74
C ARG A 8 -15.78 -20.13 12.12
N LEU A 9 -16.69 -19.59 12.94
CA LEU A 9 -17.80 -18.76 12.48
C LEU A 9 -17.21 -17.53 11.77
N TYR A 10 -17.49 -17.38 10.48
CA TYR A 10 -17.30 -16.11 9.78
C TYR A 10 -18.66 -15.54 9.42
N ILE A 11 -19.07 -14.51 10.16
CA ILE A 11 -20.23 -13.68 9.87
C ILE A 11 -19.92 -12.87 8.61
N CYS A 12 -20.53 -13.25 7.50
CA CYS A 12 -20.45 -12.53 6.24
C CYS A 12 -21.54 -11.45 6.23
N PHE A 13 -21.14 -10.17 6.34
CA PHE A 13 -22.05 -9.05 6.06
C PHE A 13 -22.24 -8.95 4.55
N CYS A 14 -23.25 -9.65 4.04
CA CYS A 14 -23.79 -9.46 2.70
C CYS A 14 -24.63 -8.16 2.67
N THR A 15 -24.19 -7.17 1.92
CA THR A 15 -25.09 -6.14 1.39
C THR A 15 -25.21 -6.33 -0.12
N SER A 16 -26.45 -6.56 -0.53
CA SER A 16 -26.95 -6.85 -1.87
C SER A 16 -26.43 -5.92 -2.96
N THR A 17 -25.87 -6.49 -4.03
CA THR A 17 -26.30 -6.28 -5.43
C THR A 17 -25.44 -7.15 -6.35
N ASP A 18 -26.10 -7.73 -7.35
CA ASP A 18 -25.61 -8.76 -8.26
C ASP A 18 -24.35 -8.37 -9.07
N ARG A 19 -23.65 -9.42 -9.54
CA ARG A 19 -22.46 -9.51 -10.43
C ARG A 19 -21.09 -9.74 -9.79
N VAL A 20 -20.83 -9.35 -8.54
CA VAL A 20 -19.47 -9.50 -7.95
C VAL A 20 -19.27 -10.85 -7.23
N VAL A 21 -20.34 -11.50 -6.76
CA VAL A 21 -20.26 -12.72 -5.95
C VAL A 21 -19.76 -13.94 -6.74
N MET A 22 -19.92 -13.98 -8.07
CA MET A 22 -19.53 -15.13 -8.90
C MET A 22 -18.00 -15.34 -8.96
N GLN A 23 -17.18 -14.30 -8.79
CA GLN A 23 -15.73 -14.38 -9.03
C GLN A 23 -14.93 -14.88 -7.83
N CYS A 24 -15.32 -14.53 -6.60
CA CYS A 24 -14.58 -14.95 -5.40
C CYS A 24 -14.60 -16.47 -5.17
N ILE A 25 -15.68 -17.14 -5.56
CA ILE A 25 -15.78 -18.61 -5.43
C ILE A 25 -14.98 -19.31 -6.52
N TRP A 26 -14.90 -18.74 -7.72
CA TRP A 26 -14.25 -19.39 -8.87
C TRP A 26 -12.72 -19.18 -8.94
N CYS A 27 -12.20 -18.03 -8.52
CA CYS A 27 -10.74 -17.86 -8.37
C CYS A 27 -10.16 -18.78 -7.29
N TYR A 28 -10.92 -19.04 -6.21
CA TYR A 28 -10.49 -19.96 -5.15
C TYR A 28 -10.37 -21.42 -5.63
N VAL A 29 -11.13 -21.80 -6.67
CA VAL A 29 -11.05 -23.13 -7.28
C VAL A 29 -9.87 -23.24 -8.27
N MET A 30 -9.38 -22.13 -8.81
CA MET A 30 -8.19 -22.12 -9.68
C MET A 30 -6.87 -22.31 -8.91
N GLU A 31 -6.77 -21.86 -7.66
CA GLU A 31 -5.52 -21.92 -6.88
C GLU A 31 -5.29 -23.25 -6.15
N VAL A 32 -6.34 -24.02 -5.86
CA VAL A 32 -6.24 -25.23 -5.02
C VAL A 32 -5.74 -26.48 -5.76
N TYR A 33 -5.59 -26.44 -7.09
CA TYR A 33 -5.17 -27.61 -7.87
C TYR A 33 -3.87 -27.39 -8.64
N SER A 34 -2.74 -27.41 -7.91
CA SER A 34 -1.42 -27.65 -8.50
C SER A 34 -1.03 -29.14 -8.43
N SER A 35 -0.81 -29.71 -9.62
CA SER A 35 0.09 -30.79 -10.04
C SER A 35 0.27 -32.13 -9.29
N THR A 36 -0.24 -32.39 -8.08
CA THR A 36 0.05 -33.68 -7.39
C THR A 36 -1.13 -34.60 -7.13
N THR A 37 -2.35 -34.21 -7.48
CA THR A 37 -3.56 -35.01 -7.19
C THR A 37 -4.27 -35.54 -8.44
N ILE A 38 -3.64 -35.44 -9.61
CA ILE A 38 -4.28 -35.78 -10.89
C ILE A 38 -4.33 -37.29 -11.16
N GLU A 39 -3.52 -38.11 -10.49
CA GLU A 39 -3.43 -39.54 -10.84
C GLU A 39 -4.28 -40.50 -10.00
N ARG A 40 -4.89 -40.08 -8.88
CA ARG A 40 -5.59 -41.03 -7.99
C ARG A 40 -7.11 -41.12 -8.12
N ASN A 41 -7.77 -40.23 -8.87
CA ASN A 41 -9.23 -40.26 -9.02
C ASN A 41 -9.72 -40.47 -10.47
N ALA A 42 -8.86 -40.99 -11.36
CA ALA A 42 -9.22 -41.29 -12.74
C ALA A 42 -10.09 -42.57 -12.92
N ARG A 43 -10.59 -43.17 -11.84
CA ARG A 43 -11.49 -44.33 -11.88
C ARG A 43 -12.67 -44.17 -10.91
N ALA A 44 -13.59 -43.29 -11.27
CA ALA A 44 -14.96 -43.30 -10.75
C ALA A 44 -15.89 -42.74 -11.83
N SER A 45 -16.14 -43.53 -12.86
CA SER A 45 -17.22 -43.30 -13.80
C SER A 45 -18.55 -43.75 -13.19
N SER A 46 -19.61 -43.01 -13.53
CA SER A 46 -21.04 -43.28 -13.35
C SER A 46 -21.64 -43.16 -11.93
N MET A 47 -22.53 -42.16 -11.79
CA MET A 47 -23.47 -41.94 -10.67
C MET A 47 -22.91 -41.39 -9.35
N ALA A 48 -22.27 -40.22 -9.39
CA ALA A 48 -22.33 -39.31 -8.23
C ALA A 48 -23.70 -38.62 -8.25
N LEU A 49 -24.62 -39.00 -7.35
CA LEU A 49 -25.83 -38.23 -7.12
C LEU A 49 -25.42 -36.81 -6.68
N PRO A 50 -25.94 -35.75 -7.33
CA PRO A 50 -25.56 -34.39 -6.98
C PRO A 50 -25.94 -34.09 -5.53
N LEU A 51 -24.96 -33.68 -4.72
CA LEU A 51 -25.17 -33.45 -3.28
C LEU A 51 -25.87 -32.11 -3.02
N ALA A 52 -25.73 -31.17 -3.96
CA ALA A 52 -26.31 -29.85 -3.87
C ALA A 52 -26.66 -29.27 -5.24
N ARG A 53 -27.70 -28.42 -5.28
CA ARG A 53 -28.07 -27.63 -6.45
C ARG A 53 -27.96 -26.15 -6.13
N TYR A 54 -27.11 -25.45 -6.87
CA TYR A 54 -26.84 -24.03 -6.67
C TYR A 54 -27.77 -23.19 -7.54
N MET A 55 -28.61 -22.40 -6.89
CA MET A 55 -29.49 -21.46 -7.59
C MET A 55 -28.66 -20.31 -8.18
N ARG A 56 -28.94 -19.99 -9.43
CA ARG A 56 -28.34 -18.89 -10.20
C ARG A 56 -26.86 -19.01 -10.60
N LEU A 57 -26.31 -20.23 -10.58
CA LEU A 57 -24.87 -20.46 -10.77
C LEU A 57 -24.49 -21.06 -12.14
N CYS A 58 -25.46 -21.43 -12.99
CA CYS A 58 -25.15 -21.90 -14.34
C CYS A 58 -24.38 -20.83 -15.14
N VAL A 59 -23.22 -21.21 -15.66
CA VAL A 59 -22.33 -20.31 -16.44
C VAL A 59 -22.96 -19.82 -17.74
N ASN A 60 -23.92 -20.56 -18.30
CA ASN A 60 -24.69 -20.17 -19.48
C ASN A 60 -25.96 -19.38 -19.08
N CYS A 61 -27.05 -20.04 -18.70
CA CYS A 61 -28.34 -19.35 -18.50
C CYS A 61 -28.48 -18.61 -17.16
N GLY A 62 -27.53 -18.73 -16.23
CA GLY A 62 -27.70 -18.18 -14.87
C GLY A 62 -28.84 -18.85 -14.09
N GLY A 63 -29.26 -20.05 -14.48
CA GLY A 63 -30.23 -20.88 -13.76
C GLY A 63 -29.56 -21.83 -12.75
N PRO A 64 -30.34 -22.77 -12.18
CA PRO A 64 -29.83 -23.77 -11.24
C PRO A 64 -28.86 -24.76 -11.90
N VAL A 65 -27.74 -25.08 -11.23
CA VAL A 65 -26.76 -26.09 -11.67
C VAL A 65 -26.37 -26.97 -10.48
N ASP A 66 -26.15 -28.26 -10.71
CA ASP A 66 -25.65 -29.17 -9.69
C ASP A 66 -24.15 -28.98 -9.42
N ASP A 67 -23.71 -29.45 -8.25
CA ASP A 67 -22.33 -29.42 -7.79
C ASP A 67 -21.36 -30.13 -8.75
N VAL A 68 -21.73 -31.29 -9.29
CA VAL A 68 -20.86 -32.07 -10.20
C VAL A 68 -20.59 -31.29 -11.49
N ARG A 69 -21.61 -30.73 -12.13
CA ARG A 69 -21.46 -29.89 -13.33
C ARG A 69 -20.71 -28.60 -13.03
N ALA A 70 -20.99 -27.94 -11.90
CA ALA A 70 -20.29 -26.73 -11.49
C ALA A 70 -18.78 -26.97 -11.29
N LEU A 71 -18.40 -28.03 -10.59
CA LEU A 71 -16.98 -28.40 -10.38
C LEU A 71 -16.25 -28.71 -11.69
N ASN A 72 -16.96 -29.28 -12.66
CA ASN A 72 -16.40 -29.60 -13.98
C ASN A 72 -16.53 -28.47 -14.99
N ARG A 73 -16.87 -27.24 -14.57
CA ARG A 73 -17.02 -26.08 -15.47
C ARG A 73 -18.07 -26.25 -16.57
N ASN A 74 -19.07 -27.09 -16.34
CA ASN A 74 -20.16 -27.33 -17.27
C ASN A 74 -21.34 -26.39 -17.01
N ALA A 75 -22.15 -26.14 -18.05
CA ALA A 75 -23.45 -25.49 -17.89
C ALA A 75 -24.48 -26.48 -17.30
N CYS A 76 -25.65 -25.98 -16.90
CA CYS A 76 -26.72 -26.84 -16.39
C CYS A 76 -27.23 -27.80 -17.47
N GLU A 77 -27.85 -28.90 -17.03
CA GLU A 77 -28.39 -29.95 -17.89
C GLU A 77 -29.26 -29.42 -19.04
N LYS A 78 -30.15 -28.45 -18.76
CA LYS A 78 -31.00 -27.82 -19.76
C LYS A 78 -30.20 -27.12 -20.87
N CYS A 79 -29.10 -26.45 -20.51
CA CYS A 79 -28.24 -25.77 -21.48
C CYS A 79 -27.41 -26.76 -22.31
N MET A 80 -27.02 -27.88 -21.71
CA MET A 80 -26.14 -28.89 -22.29
C MET A 80 -26.87 -29.97 -23.11
N GLN A 81 -28.18 -29.85 -23.37
CA GLN A 81 -28.98 -30.86 -24.11
C GLN A 81 -28.88 -32.30 -23.57
N GLY A 82 -28.66 -32.48 -22.27
CA GLY A 82 -28.46 -33.82 -21.71
C GLY A 82 -27.09 -34.44 -22.00
N HIS A 83 -26.13 -33.70 -22.59
CA HIS A 83 -24.73 -34.13 -22.60
C HIS A 83 -24.27 -34.46 -21.16
N THR A 84 -23.55 -35.58 -21.03
CA THR A 84 -22.86 -35.96 -19.80
C THR A 84 -21.83 -34.90 -19.42
N ILE A 85 -21.30 -34.97 -18.21
CA ILE A 85 -20.22 -34.10 -17.77
C ILE A 85 -19.03 -34.26 -18.72
N ILE A 86 -18.61 -33.15 -19.34
CA ILE A 86 -17.44 -33.10 -20.22
C ILE A 86 -16.29 -32.37 -19.54
N ARG A 87 -15.06 -32.73 -19.86
CA ARG A 87 -13.88 -31.99 -19.42
C ARG A 87 -13.57 -30.90 -20.42
N VAL A 88 -13.76 -29.65 -20.02
CA VAL A 88 -13.47 -28.48 -20.85
C VAL A 88 -12.31 -27.67 -20.28
N SER A 89 -11.46 -27.16 -21.16
CA SER A 89 -10.30 -26.34 -20.84
C SER A 89 -10.60 -24.84 -20.89
N SER A 90 -11.60 -24.43 -21.67
CA SER A 90 -11.97 -23.03 -21.94
C SER A 90 -13.48 -22.80 -22.02
N PHE A 91 -13.93 -21.55 -21.90
CA PHE A 91 -15.33 -21.20 -22.13
C PHE A 91 -15.71 -21.32 -23.60
N ARG A 92 -14.77 -21.08 -24.52
CA ARG A 92 -14.98 -21.29 -25.96
C ARG A 92 -15.26 -22.76 -26.28
N GLU A 93 -14.56 -23.68 -25.61
CA GLU A 93 -14.80 -25.11 -25.76
C GLU A 93 -16.18 -25.50 -25.21
N LEU A 94 -16.53 -25.02 -24.00
CA LEU A 94 -17.86 -25.24 -23.43
C LEU A 94 -19.00 -24.77 -24.35
N ALA A 95 -18.79 -23.66 -25.06
CA ALA A 95 -19.78 -23.10 -25.99
C ALA A 95 -20.20 -24.08 -27.10
N LYS A 96 -19.34 -25.03 -27.47
CA LYS A 96 -19.63 -26.06 -28.49
C LYS A 96 -20.63 -27.11 -28.02
N TYR A 97 -20.85 -27.23 -26.71
CA TYR A 97 -21.67 -28.26 -26.09
C TYR A 97 -22.94 -27.72 -25.43
N VAL A 98 -23.21 -26.41 -25.56
CA VAL A 98 -24.47 -25.81 -25.13
C VAL A 98 -25.36 -25.52 -26.33
N GLN A 99 -26.68 -25.62 -26.16
CA GLN A 99 -27.68 -25.33 -27.21
C GLN A 99 -27.40 -24.01 -27.93
N LYS A 100 -27.25 -22.97 -27.10
CA LYS A 100 -27.03 -21.60 -27.52
C LYS A 100 -26.26 -20.90 -26.41
N PRO A 101 -25.10 -20.30 -26.73
CA PRO A 101 -24.42 -19.40 -25.80
C PRO A 101 -25.33 -18.22 -25.45
N SER A 102 -25.55 -18.01 -24.15
CA SER A 102 -26.20 -16.81 -23.64
C SER A 102 -25.22 -15.64 -23.66
N ASP A 103 -25.73 -14.42 -23.47
CA ASP A 103 -24.89 -13.21 -23.29
C ASP A 103 -23.84 -13.39 -22.18
N ARG A 104 -24.18 -14.18 -21.15
CA ARG A 104 -23.28 -14.46 -20.03
C ARG A 104 -22.09 -15.31 -20.46
N LEU A 105 -22.33 -16.40 -21.20
CA LEU A 105 -21.27 -17.26 -21.69
C LEU A 105 -20.45 -16.54 -22.77
N SER A 106 -21.12 -15.84 -23.68
CA SER A 106 -20.46 -15.03 -24.72
C SER A 106 -19.50 -13.99 -24.12
N HIS A 107 -19.93 -13.26 -23.09
CA HIS A 107 -19.07 -12.31 -22.38
C HIS A 107 -17.86 -12.98 -21.71
N LEU A 108 -18.00 -14.19 -21.17
CA LEU A 108 -16.86 -14.94 -20.61
C LEU A 108 -15.87 -15.36 -21.69
N ILE A 109 -16.36 -15.77 -22.86
CA ILE A 109 -15.52 -16.12 -24.03
C ILE A 109 -14.76 -14.89 -24.54
N GLU A 110 -15.39 -13.72 -24.56
CA GLU A 110 -14.74 -12.46 -24.95
C GLU A 110 -13.61 -12.08 -23.99
N ILE A 111 -13.83 -12.22 -22.69
CA ILE A 111 -12.79 -12.00 -21.67
C ILE A 111 -11.62 -12.97 -21.86
N GLU A 112 -11.91 -14.25 -22.04
CA GLU A 112 -10.88 -15.28 -22.24
C GLU A 112 -10.05 -14.99 -23.49
N LYS A 113 -10.72 -14.66 -24.61
CA LYS A 113 -10.07 -14.25 -25.86
C LYS A 113 -9.20 -13.01 -25.68
N PHE A 114 -9.69 -11.99 -24.97
CA PHE A 114 -8.90 -10.79 -24.68
C PHE A 114 -7.61 -11.12 -23.93
N VAL A 115 -7.68 -11.99 -22.92
CA VAL A 115 -6.52 -12.37 -22.10
C VAL A 115 -5.53 -13.22 -22.87
N GLU A 116 -6.00 -14.13 -23.73
CA GLU A 116 -5.16 -14.89 -24.66
C GLU A 116 -4.40 -13.96 -25.61
N GLU A 117 -5.11 -13.02 -26.24
CA GLU A 117 -4.53 -12.02 -27.16
C GLU A 117 -3.52 -11.13 -26.43
N PHE A 118 -3.84 -10.66 -25.23
CA PHE A 118 -2.93 -9.88 -24.40
C PHE A 118 -1.67 -10.67 -24.04
N THR A 119 -1.82 -11.94 -23.65
CA THR A 119 -0.70 -12.80 -23.24
C THR A 119 0.29 -13.03 -24.39
N LYS A 120 -0.24 -13.25 -25.59
CA LYS A 120 0.57 -13.36 -26.80
C LYS A 120 1.30 -12.04 -27.10
N PHE A 121 0.55 -10.93 -27.11
CA PHE A 121 1.11 -9.61 -27.38
C PHE A 121 2.18 -9.19 -26.35
N PHE A 122 1.98 -9.53 -25.07
CA PHE A 122 2.96 -9.29 -24.03
C PHE A 122 4.26 -10.04 -24.29
N SER A 123 4.16 -11.30 -24.72
CA SER A 123 5.33 -12.12 -25.07
C SER A 123 6.08 -11.57 -26.26
N GLU A 124 5.38 -11.04 -27.28
CA GLU A 124 5.96 -10.35 -28.43
C GLU A 124 6.71 -9.07 -28.02
N CYS A 125 6.15 -8.28 -27.09
CA CYS A 125 6.77 -7.04 -26.61
C CYS A 125 8.00 -7.30 -25.71
N VAL A 126 7.89 -8.26 -24.79
CA VAL A 126 8.84 -8.41 -23.66
C VAL A 126 9.84 -9.55 -23.91
N GLY A 127 9.51 -10.53 -24.75
CA GLY A 127 10.32 -11.71 -25.02
C GLY A 127 10.07 -12.90 -24.07
N GLY A 128 9.04 -12.82 -23.23
CA GLY A 128 8.65 -13.88 -22.29
C GLY A 128 7.20 -13.76 -21.85
N ALA A 129 6.63 -14.86 -21.34
CA ALA A 129 5.23 -14.90 -20.91
C ALA A 129 4.97 -13.97 -19.70
N PRO A 130 3.78 -13.34 -19.61
CA PRO A 130 3.39 -12.59 -18.42
C PRO A 130 3.28 -13.51 -17.20
N TRP A 131 3.55 -12.94 -16.03
CA TRP A 131 3.39 -13.63 -14.75
C TRP A 131 1.91 -13.87 -14.45
N ASN A 132 1.57 -14.91 -13.66
CA ASN A 132 0.18 -15.19 -13.26
C ASN A 132 -0.53 -13.96 -12.64
N LEU A 133 0.20 -13.15 -11.88
CA LEU A 133 -0.31 -11.90 -11.32
C LEU A 133 -0.64 -10.86 -12.42
N GLN A 134 0.18 -10.76 -13.45
CA GLN A 134 -0.06 -9.90 -14.62
C GLN A 134 -1.24 -10.43 -15.45
N VAL A 135 -1.39 -11.75 -15.59
CA VAL A 135 -2.56 -12.38 -16.21
C VAL A 135 -3.84 -12.04 -15.43
N SER A 136 -3.79 -12.09 -14.10
CA SER A 136 -4.90 -11.64 -13.23
C SER A 136 -5.26 -10.17 -13.47
N TRP A 137 -4.28 -9.30 -13.67
CA TRP A 137 -4.54 -7.91 -14.04
C TRP A 137 -5.13 -7.76 -15.44
N SER A 138 -4.74 -8.59 -16.43
CA SER A 138 -5.38 -8.54 -17.76
C SER A 138 -6.85 -8.94 -17.73
N TYR A 139 -7.26 -9.86 -16.85
CA TYR A 139 -8.69 -10.14 -16.62
C TYR A 139 -9.45 -8.90 -16.15
N ARG A 140 -8.85 -8.08 -15.26
CA ARG A 140 -9.46 -6.82 -14.81
C ARG A 140 -9.57 -5.80 -15.93
N ILE A 141 -8.55 -5.71 -16.79
CA ILE A 141 -8.58 -4.84 -17.99
C ILE A 141 -9.69 -5.29 -18.94
N ALA A 142 -9.81 -6.58 -19.22
CA ALA A 142 -10.86 -7.15 -20.07
C ALA A 142 -12.27 -6.78 -19.57
N GLN A 143 -12.42 -6.69 -18.25
CA GLN A 143 -13.67 -6.33 -17.57
C GLN A 143 -13.88 -4.82 -17.37
N ASN A 144 -13.01 -3.98 -17.95
CA ASN A 144 -13.01 -2.52 -17.79
C ASN A 144 -13.02 -2.07 -16.31
N GLN A 145 -12.30 -2.79 -15.44
CA GLN A 145 -12.25 -2.51 -14.01
C GLN A 145 -11.06 -1.61 -13.67
N SER A 146 -11.28 -0.55 -12.90
CA SER A 146 -10.18 0.23 -12.31
C SER A 146 -9.63 -0.45 -11.07
N PHE A 147 -8.31 -0.43 -10.86
CA PHE A 147 -7.67 -1.09 -9.71
C PHE A 147 -6.30 -0.51 -9.37
N ALA A 148 -5.87 -0.77 -8.13
CA ALA A 148 -4.49 -0.60 -7.70
C ALA A 148 -3.72 -1.92 -7.85
N MET A 149 -2.53 -1.86 -8.44
CA MET A 149 -1.61 -3.01 -8.52
C MET A 149 -0.96 -3.21 -7.14
N ILE A 150 -1.66 -3.94 -6.28
CA ILE A 150 -1.16 -4.38 -4.97
C ILE A 150 -0.22 -5.56 -5.22
N ALA A 151 1.07 -5.27 -5.19
CA ALA A 151 2.13 -6.25 -5.33
C ALA A 151 3.49 -5.66 -4.92
N PRO A 152 4.50 -6.51 -4.70
CA PRO A 152 5.84 -6.07 -4.38
C PRO A 152 6.52 -5.35 -5.53
N THR A 153 7.66 -4.73 -5.25
CA THR A 153 8.55 -4.23 -6.30
C THR A 153 9.12 -5.39 -7.11
N GLY A 154 9.49 -5.12 -8.36
CA GLY A 154 10.09 -6.12 -9.24
C GLY A 154 9.10 -6.99 -10.03
N VAL A 155 7.81 -7.07 -9.68
CA VAL A 155 6.81 -7.90 -10.43
C VAL A 155 6.44 -7.38 -11.83
N GLY A 156 7.17 -6.39 -12.35
CA GLY A 156 6.92 -5.82 -13.68
C GLY A 156 5.66 -4.96 -13.78
N LYS A 157 5.28 -4.21 -12.73
CA LYS A 157 4.12 -3.29 -12.76
C LYS A 157 4.19 -2.27 -13.89
N THR A 158 5.34 -1.61 -14.01
CA THR A 158 5.64 -0.67 -15.10
C THR A 158 5.53 -1.35 -16.45
N THR A 159 6.19 -2.51 -16.62
CA THR A 159 6.15 -3.29 -17.85
C THR A 159 4.71 -3.64 -18.23
N PHE A 160 3.92 -4.16 -17.29
CA PHE A 160 2.52 -4.49 -17.50
C PHE A 160 1.71 -3.25 -17.91
N GLY A 161 1.89 -2.12 -17.24
CA GLY A 161 1.22 -0.86 -17.59
C GLY A 161 1.53 -0.37 -19.00
N LEU A 162 2.81 -0.39 -19.38
CA LEU A 162 3.26 0.03 -20.71
C LEU A 162 2.76 -0.91 -21.82
N VAL A 163 2.84 -2.22 -21.61
CA VAL A 163 2.33 -3.21 -22.57
C VAL A 163 0.81 -3.10 -22.69
N SER A 164 0.10 -2.90 -21.58
CA SER A 164 -1.36 -2.66 -21.59
C SER A 164 -1.72 -1.40 -22.37
N ALA A 165 -0.93 -0.33 -22.24
CA ALA A 165 -1.13 0.89 -23.00
C ALA A 165 -1.00 0.65 -24.51
N LEU A 166 0.07 -0.02 -24.94
CA LEU A 166 0.27 -0.38 -26.36
C LEU A 166 -0.81 -1.32 -26.88
N PHE A 167 -1.16 -2.35 -26.11
CA PHE A 167 -2.16 -3.34 -26.51
C PHE A 167 -3.51 -2.69 -26.77
N LEU A 168 -3.98 -1.85 -25.85
CA LEU A 168 -5.26 -1.17 -25.99
C LEU A 168 -5.25 -0.14 -27.12
N ALA A 169 -4.16 0.63 -27.27
CA ALA A 169 -4.00 1.59 -28.35
C ALA A 169 -3.98 0.91 -29.72
N TYR A 170 -3.20 -0.15 -29.87
CA TYR A 170 -3.01 -0.84 -31.15
C TYR A 170 -4.19 -1.73 -31.55
N LYS A 171 -4.69 -2.58 -30.64
CA LYS A 171 -5.73 -3.57 -30.98
C LYS A 171 -7.15 -3.01 -30.94
N TYR A 172 -7.40 -2.01 -30.09
CA TYR A 172 -8.75 -1.50 -29.83
C TYR A 172 -8.89 0.00 -30.11
N SER A 173 -7.86 0.65 -30.66
CA SER A 173 -7.84 2.09 -30.97
C SER A 173 -8.24 2.97 -29.78
N ARG A 174 -7.90 2.52 -28.57
CA ARG A 174 -8.24 3.21 -27.31
C ARG A 174 -7.23 4.30 -27.00
N LYS A 175 -7.71 5.44 -26.50
CA LYS A 175 -6.84 6.54 -26.09
C LYS A 175 -6.30 6.27 -24.69
N VAL A 176 -4.98 6.32 -24.54
CA VAL A 176 -4.29 6.01 -23.28
C VAL A 176 -3.52 7.22 -22.77
N TYR A 177 -3.57 7.42 -21.46
CA TYR A 177 -2.81 8.46 -20.78
C TYR A 177 -1.96 7.88 -19.64
N ILE A 178 -0.66 8.14 -19.70
CA ILE A 178 0.32 7.69 -18.73
C ILE A 178 0.79 8.90 -17.91
N VAL A 179 0.64 8.79 -16.58
CA VAL A 179 1.04 9.82 -15.62
C VAL A 179 2.19 9.30 -14.77
N VAL A 180 3.32 10.01 -14.83
CA VAL A 180 4.54 9.66 -14.08
C VAL A 180 4.96 10.81 -13.15
N PRO A 181 5.78 10.57 -12.12
CA PRO A 181 6.13 11.63 -11.16
C PRO A 181 7.16 12.63 -11.69
N THR A 182 8.04 12.25 -12.63
CA THR A 182 9.18 13.08 -13.07
C THR A 182 9.35 13.11 -14.59
N SER A 183 9.92 14.20 -15.11
CA SER A 183 10.26 14.32 -16.55
C SER A 183 11.22 13.24 -17.04
N VAL A 184 12.08 12.72 -16.16
CA VAL A 184 13.00 11.61 -16.49
C VAL A 184 12.23 10.33 -16.77
N LEU A 185 11.18 10.05 -15.98
CA LEU A 185 10.34 8.88 -16.22
C LEU A 185 9.47 9.03 -17.46
N VAL A 186 9.08 10.25 -17.85
CA VAL A 186 8.38 10.50 -19.13
C VAL A 186 9.26 10.01 -20.29
N GLU A 187 10.52 10.44 -20.31
CA GLU A 187 11.47 10.04 -21.36
C GLU A 187 11.78 8.54 -21.31
N HIS A 188 11.95 7.98 -20.10
CA HIS A 188 12.19 6.55 -19.93
C HIS A 188 11.01 5.70 -20.47
N TYR A 189 9.78 6.08 -20.16
CA TYR A 189 8.58 5.34 -20.57
C TYR A 189 8.35 5.48 -22.07
N TYR A 190 8.59 6.67 -22.63
CA TYR A 190 8.57 6.89 -24.08
C TYR A 190 9.54 5.95 -24.80
N ARG A 191 10.81 5.90 -24.37
CA ARG A 191 11.82 5.00 -24.96
C ARG A 191 11.45 3.53 -24.83
N LYS A 192 10.91 3.13 -23.67
CA LYS A 192 10.46 1.74 -23.45
C LYS A 192 9.28 1.35 -24.33
N LEU A 193 8.32 2.26 -24.54
CA LEU A 193 7.21 2.01 -25.46
C LEU A 193 7.69 1.87 -26.89
N LEU A 194 8.66 2.69 -27.34
CA LEU A 194 9.28 2.53 -28.66
C LEU A 194 10.01 1.19 -28.79
N GLU A 195 10.73 0.74 -27.75
CA GLU A 195 11.39 -0.57 -27.72
C GLU A 195 10.37 -1.71 -27.90
N TYR A 196 9.28 -1.70 -27.13
CA TYR A 196 8.24 -2.73 -27.22
C TYR A 196 7.49 -2.68 -28.55
N MET A 197 7.21 -1.48 -29.06
CA MET A 197 6.58 -1.25 -30.35
C MET A 197 7.42 -1.84 -31.50
N ASN A 198 8.74 -1.63 -31.47
CA ASN A 198 9.66 -2.21 -32.45
C ASN A 198 9.72 -3.74 -32.35
N LYS A 199 9.79 -4.31 -31.13
CA LYS A 199 9.80 -5.76 -30.93
C LYS A 199 8.51 -6.44 -31.42
N ALA A 200 7.38 -5.81 -31.18
CA ALA A 200 6.07 -6.30 -31.61
C ALA A 200 5.76 -6.01 -33.09
N GLY A 201 6.56 -5.18 -33.78
CA GLY A 201 6.34 -4.81 -35.17
C GLY A 201 5.06 -3.99 -35.41
N ILE A 202 4.70 -3.09 -34.50
CA ILE A 202 3.48 -2.28 -34.57
C ILE A 202 3.80 -0.79 -34.69
N VAL A 203 2.78 0.03 -34.99
CA VAL A 203 2.90 1.50 -35.02
C VAL A 203 1.75 2.10 -34.23
N VAL A 204 2.08 2.99 -33.30
CA VAL A 204 1.13 3.71 -32.42
C VAL A 204 1.62 5.15 -32.28
N GLU A 205 0.72 6.14 -32.30
CA GLU A 205 1.11 7.56 -32.14
C GLU A 205 1.33 7.89 -30.66
N ILE A 206 2.59 8.12 -30.27
CA ILE A 206 2.97 8.39 -28.87
C ILE A 206 3.46 9.83 -28.72
N ILE A 207 2.77 10.61 -27.88
CA ILE A 207 3.20 11.95 -27.47
C ILE A 207 3.75 11.91 -26.05
N ALA A 208 5.00 12.33 -25.87
CA ALA A 208 5.62 12.50 -24.56
C ALA A 208 5.96 13.97 -24.31
N LEU A 209 5.39 14.58 -23.27
CA LEU A 209 5.62 15.99 -22.91
C LEU A 209 6.48 16.10 -21.66
N HIS A 210 7.68 16.65 -21.82
CA HIS A 210 8.62 16.88 -20.72
C HIS A 210 9.32 18.24 -20.85
N SER A 211 9.96 18.69 -19.76
CA SER A 211 10.55 20.03 -19.66
C SER A 211 11.75 20.30 -20.58
N LYS A 212 12.32 19.28 -21.23
CA LYS A 212 13.50 19.42 -22.10
C LYS A 212 13.16 19.61 -23.59
N ILE A 213 11.87 19.63 -23.96
CA ILE A 213 11.41 19.82 -25.34
C ILE A 213 11.52 21.31 -25.70
N SER A 214 11.97 21.61 -26.92
CA SER A 214 12.01 22.99 -27.43
C SER A 214 10.61 23.62 -27.47
N ALA A 215 10.53 24.94 -27.28
CA ALA A 215 9.25 25.65 -27.20
C ALA A 215 8.37 25.45 -28.44
N LYS A 216 8.96 25.49 -29.65
CA LYS A 216 8.25 25.26 -30.91
C LYS A 216 7.67 23.85 -30.98
N ARG A 217 8.48 22.83 -30.73
CA ARG A 217 8.04 21.43 -30.79
C ARG A 217 7.00 21.11 -29.72
N ARG A 218 7.14 21.71 -28.55
CA ARG A 218 6.15 21.58 -27.47
C ARG A 218 4.78 22.11 -27.88
N LEU A 219 4.73 23.29 -28.51
CA LEU A 219 3.47 23.87 -28.99
C LEU A 219 2.78 22.99 -30.04
N GLU A 220 3.54 22.42 -30.98
CA GLU A 220 3.03 21.47 -31.98
C GLU A 220 2.40 20.22 -31.32
N LEU A 221 3.12 19.61 -30.36
CA LEU A 221 2.63 18.43 -29.64
C LEU A 221 1.42 18.77 -28.76
N GLU A 222 1.42 19.92 -28.10
CA GLU A 222 0.30 20.39 -27.28
C GLU A 222 -0.97 20.64 -28.13
N ASN A 223 -0.82 21.17 -29.34
CA ASN A 223 -1.95 21.31 -30.27
C ASN A 223 -2.47 19.94 -30.75
N SER A 224 -1.58 18.99 -31.02
CA SER A 224 -1.96 17.61 -31.36
C SER A 224 -2.76 16.96 -30.22
N VAL A 225 -2.36 17.19 -28.97
CA VAL A 225 -3.11 16.74 -27.78
C VAL A 225 -4.48 17.40 -27.70
N LYS A 226 -4.59 18.72 -27.88
CA LYS A 226 -5.90 19.44 -27.88
C LYS A 226 -6.85 18.91 -28.96
N GLU A 227 -6.32 18.50 -30.10
CA GLU A 227 -7.07 17.95 -31.23
C GLU A 227 -7.38 16.46 -31.07
N GLY A 228 -6.83 15.78 -30.06
CA GLY A 228 -7.01 14.34 -29.85
C GLY A 228 -6.19 13.46 -30.81
N LYS A 229 -5.19 14.03 -31.49
CA LYS A 229 -4.28 13.37 -32.44
C LYS A 229 -3.09 12.75 -31.70
N PHE A 230 -3.37 11.69 -30.96
CA PHE A 230 -2.39 10.82 -30.31
C PHE A 230 -3.08 9.54 -29.86
N ASP A 231 -2.38 8.42 -29.76
CA ASP A 231 -2.95 7.20 -29.17
C ASP A 231 -2.51 7.03 -27.72
N ILE A 232 -1.26 7.39 -27.42
CA ILE A 232 -0.70 7.35 -26.06
C ILE A 232 -0.10 8.71 -25.71
N LEU A 233 -0.57 9.32 -24.63
CA LEU A 233 0.00 10.53 -24.05
C LEU A 233 0.80 10.18 -22.79
N ILE A 234 1.98 10.79 -22.61
CA ILE A 234 2.82 10.63 -21.42
C ILE A 234 3.18 12.01 -20.87
N THR A 235 2.77 12.30 -19.63
CA THR A 235 3.16 13.55 -18.97
C THR A 235 3.43 13.34 -17.48
N THR A 236 3.89 14.40 -16.81
CA THR A 236 4.03 14.39 -15.34
C THR A 236 2.74 14.76 -14.62
N SER A 237 2.56 14.29 -13.39
CA SER A 237 1.43 14.73 -12.53
C SER A 237 1.35 16.26 -12.38
N ASN A 238 2.49 16.95 -12.34
CA ASN A 238 2.53 18.41 -12.28
C ASN A 238 2.07 19.07 -13.59
N TYR A 239 2.45 18.49 -14.74
CA TYR A 239 1.99 18.96 -16.05
C TYR A 239 0.47 18.88 -16.16
N LEU A 240 -0.12 17.72 -15.81
CA LEU A 240 -1.58 17.54 -15.77
C LEU A 240 -2.29 18.65 -14.98
N GLN A 241 -1.75 19.02 -13.82
CA GLN A 241 -2.39 19.98 -12.95
C GLN A 241 -2.30 21.41 -13.48
N ARG A 242 -1.13 21.81 -13.97
CA ARG A 242 -0.88 23.17 -14.46
C ARG A 242 -1.59 23.44 -15.79
N ASN A 243 -1.66 22.44 -16.66
CA ASN A 243 -2.10 22.60 -18.03
C ASN A 243 -3.50 22.02 -18.28
N PHE A 244 -4.26 21.71 -17.22
CA PHE A 244 -5.60 21.10 -17.36
C PHE A 244 -6.54 21.95 -18.22
N THR A 245 -6.68 23.24 -17.89
CA THR A 245 -7.62 24.12 -18.58
C THR A 245 -7.23 24.37 -20.04
N GLU A 246 -5.95 24.53 -20.33
CA GLU A 246 -5.49 24.93 -21.67
C GLU A 246 -5.31 23.75 -22.63
N ILE A 247 -4.97 22.56 -22.11
CA ILE A 247 -4.60 21.40 -22.93
C ILE A 247 -5.63 20.28 -22.82
N PHE A 248 -6.03 19.92 -21.60
CA PHE A 248 -6.87 18.75 -21.35
C PHE A 248 -8.38 19.04 -21.42
N LYS A 249 -8.81 20.24 -21.03
CA LYS A 249 -10.22 20.64 -21.13
C LYS A 249 -10.71 20.69 -22.59
N PRO A 250 -9.97 21.24 -23.57
CA PRO A 250 -10.37 21.18 -24.98
C PRO A 250 -10.59 19.75 -25.50
N LEU A 251 -9.81 18.79 -25.01
CA LEU A 251 -9.96 17.38 -25.34
C LEU A 251 -11.31 16.84 -24.84
N ILE A 252 -11.68 17.16 -23.59
CA ILE A 252 -12.99 16.80 -23.01
C ILE A 252 -14.14 17.50 -23.74
N ASP A 253 -14.01 18.79 -24.04
CA ASP A 253 -15.04 19.60 -24.71
C ASP A 253 -15.33 19.08 -26.13
N ARG A 254 -14.34 18.45 -26.78
CA ARG A 254 -14.49 17.75 -28.07
C ARG A 254 -15.09 16.34 -27.96
N GLY A 255 -15.41 15.88 -26.74
CA GLY A 255 -15.94 14.54 -26.50
C GLY A 255 -14.87 13.44 -26.55
N VAL A 256 -13.59 13.78 -26.56
CA VAL A 256 -12.52 12.77 -26.48
C VAL A 256 -12.44 12.27 -25.04
N LYS A 257 -12.56 10.96 -24.88
CA LYS A 257 -12.46 10.27 -23.59
C LYS A 257 -11.15 9.50 -23.55
N ILE A 258 -10.49 9.49 -22.40
CA ILE A 258 -9.34 8.61 -22.17
C ILE A 258 -9.85 7.26 -21.63
N ASP A 259 -9.57 6.19 -22.36
CA ASP A 259 -10.06 4.84 -22.04
C ASP A 259 -9.21 4.12 -20.99
N LEU A 260 -7.90 4.40 -20.94
CA LEU A 260 -7.01 3.93 -19.88
C LEU A 260 -6.15 5.09 -19.38
N ILE A 261 -6.17 5.32 -18.07
CA ILE A 261 -5.21 6.15 -17.38
C ILE A 261 -4.32 5.25 -16.52
N PHE A 262 -3.02 5.26 -16.79
CA PHE A 262 -2.01 4.54 -16.01
C PHE A 262 -1.21 5.53 -15.15
N VAL A 263 -1.26 5.37 -13.83
CA VAL A 263 -0.53 6.21 -12.88
C VAL A 263 0.55 5.39 -12.21
N ASP A 264 1.80 5.76 -12.45
CA ASP A 264 2.94 5.01 -11.91
C ASP A 264 3.15 5.27 -10.42
N ASP A 265 3.11 6.54 -10.00
CA ASP A 265 3.24 6.93 -8.60
C ASP A 265 1.98 7.64 -8.13
N VAL A 266 1.19 6.94 -7.31
CA VAL A 266 -0.02 7.50 -6.71
C VAL A 266 0.29 8.65 -5.78
N ASP A 267 1.39 8.62 -5.04
CA ASP A 267 1.72 9.66 -4.07
C ASP A 267 1.96 11.01 -4.79
N ALA A 268 2.53 10.99 -5.99
CA ALA A 268 2.68 12.17 -6.83
C ALA A 268 1.35 12.75 -7.33
N VAL A 269 0.33 11.92 -7.53
CA VAL A 269 -1.04 12.39 -7.85
C VAL A 269 -1.75 12.88 -6.59
N MET A 270 -1.58 12.20 -5.45
CA MET A 270 -2.24 12.55 -4.17
C MET A 270 -1.75 13.87 -3.57
N LYS A 271 -0.49 14.27 -3.81
CA LYS A 271 0.03 15.59 -3.42
C LYS A 271 -0.71 16.73 -4.11
N GLY A 272 -1.23 16.49 -5.32
CA GLY A 272 -1.99 17.45 -6.09
C GLY A 272 -3.42 17.57 -5.58
N SER A 273 -3.84 18.78 -5.19
CA SER A 273 -5.18 18.98 -4.64
C SER A 273 -6.26 18.59 -5.68
N LYS A 274 -6.12 18.97 -6.95
CA LYS A 274 -7.13 18.74 -8.01
C LYS A 274 -6.83 17.58 -8.97
N ALA A 275 -5.67 16.92 -8.86
CA ALA A 275 -5.24 15.92 -9.84
C ALA A 275 -6.22 14.74 -9.98
N ILE A 276 -6.81 14.31 -8.86
CA ILE A 276 -7.83 13.24 -8.85
C ILE A 276 -9.07 13.64 -9.65
N GLU A 277 -9.56 14.86 -9.45
CA GLU A 277 -10.74 15.37 -10.17
C GLU A 277 -10.43 15.49 -11.67
N HIS A 278 -9.25 15.98 -12.04
CA HIS A 278 -8.81 16.04 -13.45
C HIS A 278 -8.77 14.65 -14.12
N ILE A 279 -8.24 13.64 -13.42
CA ILE A 279 -8.21 12.26 -13.91
C ILE A 279 -9.63 11.74 -14.13
N LEU A 280 -10.53 11.93 -13.15
CA LEU A 280 -11.92 11.48 -13.26
C LEU A 280 -12.66 12.14 -14.43
N LEU A 281 -12.45 13.45 -14.64
CA LEU A 281 -13.03 14.18 -15.77
C LEU A 281 -12.51 13.62 -17.11
N LEU A 282 -11.21 13.35 -17.24
CA LEU A 282 -10.61 12.76 -18.45
C LEU A 282 -11.12 11.35 -18.76
N MET A 283 -11.50 10.59 -17.73
CA MET A 283 -12.13 9.27 -17.90
C MET A 283 -13.60 9.38 -18.37
N GLY A 284 -14.21 10.56 -18.30
CA GLY A 284 -15.60 10.80 -18.70
C GLY A 284 -16.61 10.96 -17.56
N PHE A 285 -16.16 11.14 -16.31
CA PHE A 285 -17.06 11.60 -15.24
C PHE A 285 -17.39 13.08 -15.42
N SER A 286 -18.60 13.48 -15.06
CA SER A 286 -18.98 14.89 -14.99
C SER A 286 -18.68 15.47 -13.60
N LYS A 287 -18.77 16.80 -13.45
CA LYS A 287 -18.65 17.44 -12.13
C LYS A 287 -19.77 17.00 -11.19
N GLU A 288 -20.97 16.77 -11.71
CA GLU A 288 -22.12 16.26 -10.96
C GLU A 288 -21.86 14.83 -10.46
N ASP A 289 -21.24 13.98 -11.28
CA ASP A 289 -20.88 12.62 -10.86
C ASP A 289 -19.84 12.66 -9.72
N ILE A 290 -18.86 13.56 -9.80
CA ILE A 290 -17.84 13.74 -8.75
C ILE A 290 -18.48 14.20 -7.43
N GLU A 291 -19.39 15.18 -7.50
CA GLU A 291 -20.11 15.67 -6.33
C GLU A 291 -20.99 14.57 -5.71
N LEU A 292 -21.67 13.78 -6.54
CA LEU A 292 -22.43 12.61 -6.10
C LEU A 292 -21.52 11.60 -5.37
N GLY A 293 -20.29 11.39 -5.87
CA GLY A 293 -19.29 10.57 -5.21
C GLY A 293 -18.92 11.09 -3.80
N TYR A 294 -18.79 12.40 -3.63
CA TYR A 294 -18.56 12.99 -2.30
C TYR A 294 -19.77 12.86 -1.38
N ARG A 295 -20.98 13.03 -1.89
CA ARG A 295 -22.22 12.80 -1.12
C ARG A 295 -22.30 11.35 -0.65
N LEU A 296 -22.08 10.39 -1.55
CA LEU A 296 -22.12 8.97 -1.22
C LEU A 296 -21.07 8.58 -0.16
N ALA A 297 -19.87 9.16 -0.23
CA ALA A 297 -18.83 8.98 0.78
C ALA A 297 -19.24 9.50 2.18
N ASN A 298 -20.08 10.52 2.26
CA ASN A 298 -20.64 11.05 3.50
C ASN A 298 -21.81 10.19 3.99
N LEU A 299 -22.76 9.84 3.11
CA LEU A 299 -23.88 8.96 3.42
C LEU A 299 -23.41 7.62 4.00
N ARG A 300 -22.36 7.03 3.42
CA ARG A 300 -21.76 5.77 3.91
C ARG A 300 -21.33 5.86 5.38
N LEU A 301 -20.80 7.00 5.83
CA LEU A 301 -20.41 7.20 7.23
C LEU A 301 -21.62 7.31 8.16
N ARG A 302 -22.71 7.95 7.69
CA ARG A 302 -23.97 8.08 8.42
C ARG A 302 -24.69 6.75 8.54
N LEU A 303 -24.71 5.94 7.47
CA LEU A 303 -25.31 4.60 7.43
C LEU A 303 -24.83 3.69 8.57
N ILE A 304 -23.51 3.67 8.83
CA ILE A 304 -22.92 2.86 9.90
C ILE A 304 -23.58 3.15 11.27
N ARG A 305 -24.06 4.38 11.49
CA ARG A 305 -24.72 4.80 12.73
C ARG A 305 -26.25 4.64 12.70
N CYS A 306 -26.82 4.44 11.52
CA CYS A 306 -28.25 4.27 11.27
C CYS A 306 -28.68 2.80 11.23
N ASN A 307 -27.74 1.85 11.23
CA ASN A 307 -28.00 0.40 11.16
C ASN A 307 -28.73 -0.21 12.39
N SER A 308 -29.03 0.56 13.43
CA SER A 308 -29.89 0.11 14.53
C SER A 308 -31.35 0.48 14.27
N GLU A 309 -32.28 -0.48 14.35
CA GLU A 309 -33.72 -0.27 14.12
C GLU A 309 -34.29 0.96 14.85
N ARG A 310 -33.84 1.21 16.09
CA ARG A 310 -34.27 2.37 16.89
C ARG A 310 -33.87 3.75 16.33
N ARG A 311 -32.89 3.83 15.42
CA ARG A 311 -32.39 5.10 14.84
C ARG A 311 -32.74 5.28 13.37
N ALA A 312 -33.25 4.25 12.70
CA ALA A 312 -33.52 4.29 11.26
C ALA A 312 -34.51 5.41 10.87
N HIS A 313 -35.45 5.76 11.77
CA HIS A 313 -36.45 6.82 11.56
C HIS A 313 -36.05 8.19 12.11
N SER A 314 -34.86 8.34 12.70
CA SER A 314 -34.40 9.64 13.21
C SER A 314 -34.12 10.62 12.08
N GLU A 315 -34.26 11.92 12.35
CA GLU A 315 -33.92 12.98 11.38
C GLU A 315 -32.45 12.91 10.91
N TYR A 316 -31.57 12.40 11.79
CA TYR A 316 -30.18 12.13 11.45
C TYR A 316 -30.01 11.07 10.34
N CYS A 317 -30.98 10.17 10.16
CA CYS A 317 -30.98 9.11 9.16
C CYS A 317 -31.79 9.45 7.91
N LYS A 318 -32.16 10.73 7.76
CA LYS A 318 -32.77 11.30 6.56
C LYS A 318 -31.86 12.36 5.93
N GLU A 319 -31.95 12.53 4.62
CA GLU A 319 -31.35 13.64 3.87
C GLU A 319 -32.36 14.07 2.82
N GLU A 320 -32.63 15.37 2.71
CA GLU A 320 -33.66 15.91 1.78
C GLU A 320 -35.04 15.22 1.92
N GLY A 321 -35.41 14.83 3.16
CA GLY A 321 -36.67 14.15 3.46
C GLY A 321 -36.71 12.64 3.16
N ALA A 322 -35.71 12.09 2.48
CA ALA A 322 -35.64 10.67 2.13
C ALA A 322 -34.72 9.86 3.08
N PRO A 323 -35.00 8.56 3.31
CA PRO A 323 -34.10 7.68 4.05
C PRO A 323 -32.73 7.59 3.37
N ILE A 324 -31.66 7.70 4.16
CA ILE A 324 -30.29 7.61 3.64
C ILE A 324 -30.05 6.29 2.88
N THR A 325 -30.69 5.19 3.32
CA THR A 325 -30.58 3.87 2.67
C THR A 325 -31.07 3.90 1.22
N GLU A 326 -32.20 4.57 0.97
CA GLU A 326 -32.78 4.69 -0.37
C GLU A 326 -31.92 5.57 -1.27
N LEU A 327 -31.51 6.75 -0.77
CA LEU A 327 -30.61 7.66 -1.50
C LEU A 327 -29.29 6.98 -1.83
N PHE A 328 -28.71 6.26 -0.88
CA PHE A 328 -27.45 5.55 -1.07
C PHE A 328 -27.57 4.49 -2.18
N ASN A 329 -28.64 3.69 -2.17
CA ASN A 329 -28.89 2.67 -3.19
C ASN A 329 -29.13 3.29 -4.57
N ALA A 330 -29.91 4.37 -4.65
CA ALA A 330 -30.18 5.08 -5.90
C ALA A 330 -28.90 5.67 -6.51
N TYR A 331 -28.09 6.35 -5.69
CA TYR A 331 -26.82 6.92 -6.13
C TYR A 331 -25.80 5.85 -6.53
N GLN A 332 -25.74 4.74 -5.78
CA GLN A 332 -24.88 3.62 -6.12
C GLN A 332 -25.25 3.01 -7.48
N LYS A 333 -26.55 2.81 -7.75
CA LYS A 333 -27.02 2.31 -9.04
C LYS A 333 -26.60 3.23 -10.19
N ARG A 334 -26.83 4.54 -10.05
CA ARG A 334 -26.42 5.55 -11.04
C ARG A 334 -24.92 5.52 -11.32
N LEU A 335 -24.09 5.40 -10.28
CA LEU A 335 -22.64 5.34 -10.45
C LEU A 335 -22.15 4.02 -11.07
N VAL A 336 -22.81 2.90 -10.82
CA VAL A 336 -22.48 1.62 -11.48
C VAL A 336 -22.73 1.70 -12.98
N GLU A 337 -23.86 2.26 -13.39
CA GLU A 337 -24.19 2.49 -14.80
C GLU A 337 -23.20 3.46 -15.46
N LYS A 338 -22.81 4.53 -14.75
CA LYS A 338 -21.78 5.46 -15.22
C LYS A 338 -20.41 4.79 -15.36
N ARG A 339 -20.01 3.97 -14.38
CA ARG A 339 -18.72 3.27 -14.36
C ARG A 339 -18.53 2.36 -15.58
N ALA A 340 -19.60 1.79 -16.11
CA ALA A 340 -19.55 0.96 -17.30
C ALA A 340 -19.20 1.74 -18.59
N LYS A 341 -19.38 3.07 -18.61
CA LYS A 341 -19.22 3.93 -19.80
C LYS A 341 -17.93 4.77 -19.78
N VAL A 342 -17.30 4.92 -18.63
CA VAL A 342 -16.07 5.69 -18.44
C VAL A 342 -14.83 4.85 -18.76
N GLY A 343 -13.69 5.52 -18.87
CA GLY A 343 -12.38 4.87 -18.93
C GLY A 343 -12.00 4.17 -17.62
N MET A 344 -10.85 3.52 -17.65
CA MET A 344 -10.28 2.75 -16.56
C MET A 344 -9.05 3.44 -15.98
N LEU A 345 -8.87 3.37 -14.66
CA LEU A 345 -7.70 3.85 -13.95
C LEU A 345 -6.92 2.67 -13.36
N ILE A 346 -5.65 2.55 -13.72
CA ILE A 346 -4.70 1.61 -13.12
C ILE A 346 -3.64 2.40 -12.38
N VAL A 347 -3.34 2.01 -11.15
CA VAL A 347 -2.32 2.68 -10.35
C VAL A 347 -1.26 1.70 -9.80
N SER A 348 0.03 2.00 -9.94
CA SER A 348 1.11 1.06 -9.57
C SER A 348 1.47 1.01 -8.09
N SER A 349 1.08 2.00 -7.29
CA SER A 349 1.44 2.06 -5.87
C SER A 349 0.24 2.22 -4.95
N ALA A 350 0.15 1.37 -3.93
CA ALA A 350 -0.76 1.53 -2.80
C ALA A 350 -0.02 1.86 -1.49
N THR A 351 1.28 2.20 -1.56
CA THR A 351 2.16 2.30 -0.37
C THR A 351 1.92 3.55 0.49
N GLY A 352 1.21 4.55 -0.05
CA GLY A 352 0.84 5.73 0.69
C GLY A 352 -0.20 5.43 1.76
N ARG A 353 0.01 5.91 2.99
CA ARG A 353 -1.09 6.17 3.95
C ARG A 353 -1.95 7.32 3.42
N ALA A 354 -2.59 7.10 2.28
CA ALA A 354 -3.40 8.09 1.59
C ALA A 354 -4.57 8.47 2.51
N ARG A 355 -4.61 9.72 2.96
CA ARG A 355 -5.65 10.28 3.83
C ARG A 355 -6.31 11.46 3.14
N GLY A 356 -7.63 11.57 3.25
CA GLY A 356 -8.38 12.73 2.74
C GLY A 356 -9.73 12.34 2.15
N ARG A 357 -10.62 13.34 2.02
CA ARG A 357 -11.97 13.16 1.45
C ARG A 357 -11.90 12.72 -0.02
N ARG A 358 -10.92 13.21 -0.79
CA ARG A 358 -10.76 12.95 -2.23
C ARG A 358 -10.43 11.51 -2.59
N ILE A 359 -9.63 10.81 -1.79
CA ILE A 359 -9.29 9.39 -2.02
C ILE A 359 -10.53 8.49 -1.96
N LYS A 360 -11.56 8.90 -1.22
CA LYS A 360 -12.83 8.17 -1.16
C LYS A 360 -13.53 8.13 -2.52
N LEU A 361 -13.25 9.08 -3.43
CA LEU A 361 -13.80 9.07 -4.78
C LEU A 361 -13.38 7.83 -5.58
N PHE A 362 -12.17 7.31 -5.40
CA PHE A 362 -11.77 6.06 -6.06
C PHE A 362 -12.65 4.89 -5.64
N ARG A 363 -13.04 4.83 -4.36
CA ARG A 363 -13.94 3.79 -3.87
C ARG A 363 -15.35 3.98 -4.42
N GLU A 364 -15.90 5.19 -4.31
CA GLU A 364 -17.30 5.41 -4.68
C GLU A 364 -17.51 5.43 -6.20
N LEU A 365 -16.62 6.09 -6.96
CA LEU A 365 -16.75 6.23 -8.42
C LEU A 365 -16.12 5.06 -9.19
N LEU A 366 -14.98 4.54 -8.75
CA LEU A 366 -14.22 3.54 -9.51
C LEU A 366 -14.24 2.12 -8.90
N GLY A 367 -14.71 1.97 -7.66
CA GLY A 367 -14.89 0.65 -7.03
C GLY A 367 -13.63 0.04 -6.42
N PHE A 368 -12.54 0.80 -6.25
CA PHE A 368 -11.32 0.29 -5.61
C PHE A 368 -10.79 1.24 -4.53
N ILE A 369 -9.95 0.71 -3.65
CA ILE A 369 -9.36 1.45 -2.52
C ILE A 369 -7.85 1.51 -2.71
N ILE A 370 -7.27 2.66 -2.40
CA ILE A 370 -5.82 2.89 -2.33
C ILE A 370 -5.39 2.87 -0.87
N GLY A 371 -4.20 2.34 -0.56
CA GLY A 371 -3.66 2.32 0.81
C GLY A 371 -4.04 1.07 1.60
N ALA A 372 -4.58 0.04 0.95
CA ALA A 372 -4.89 -1.25 1.56
C ALA A 372 -3.67 -2.17 1.50
N GLY A 373 -2.76 -2.04 2.48
CA GLY A 373 -1.71 -3.02 2.72
C GLY A 373 -0.33 -2.40 2.94
N VAL A 374 0.12 -2.37 4.20
CA VAL A 374 1.56 -2.40 4.47
C VAL A 374 1.97 -3.85 4.19
N GLU A 375 2.80 -4.08 3.18
CA GLU A 375 3.41 -5.39 2.96
C GLU A 375 4.37 -5.66 4.13
N ILE A 376 3.95 -6.46 5.10
CA ILE A 376 4.81 -6.91 6.21
C ILE A 376 5.25 -8.34 5.87
N TYR A 377 6.08 -8.47 4.84
CA TYR A 377 6.79 -9.72 4.55
C TYR A 377 8.23 -9.54 5.02
N ARG A 378 8.59 -10.21 6.12
CA ARG A 378 9.95 -10.21 6.67
C ARG A 378 10.41 -11.66 6.86
N ASN A 379 11.50 -12.01 6.20
CA ASN A 379 12.25 -13.23 6.47
C ASN A 379 13.62 -12.83 7.02
N ILE A 380 13.65 -12.40 8.28
CA ILE A 380 14.85 -11.83 8.92
C ILE A 380 15.19 -12.67 10.14
N CYS A 381 16.47 -13.03 10.26
CA CYS A 381 17.01 -13.55 11.51
C CYS A 381 17.39 -12.35 12.39
N ASP A 382 16.58 -12.07 13.40
CA ASP A 382 16.86 -11.06 14.41
C ASP A 382 17.71 -11.70 15.53
N THR A 383 18.92 -11.18 15.75
CA THR A 383 19.88 -11.67 16.76
C THR A 383 20.50 -10.51 17.53
N TYR A 384 21.18 -10.81 18.62
CA TYR A 384 21.88 -9.83 19.45
C TYR A 384 23.16 -10.40 20.04
N VAL A 385 24.06 -9.52 20.43
CA VAL A 385 25.33 -9.87 21.07
C VAL A 385 25.68 -8.85 22.15
N TYR A 386 26.22 -9.33 23.26
CA TYR A 386 26.71 -8.48 24.34
C TYR A 386 28.18 -8.14 24.14
N THR A 387 28.54 -6.88 24.37
CA THR A 387 29.94 -6.46 24.40
C THR A 387 30.10 -5.22 25.28
N SER A 388 31.29 -5.01 25.80
CA SER A 388 31.65 -3.76 26.48
C SER A 388 31.91 -2.66 25.45
N GLU A 389 31.66 -1.38 25.79
CA GLU A 389 31.85 -0.24 24.88
C GLU A 389 33.24 -0.22 24.21
N LYS A 390 34.30 -0.58 24.94
CA LYS A 390 35.69 -0.64 24.43
C LYS A 390 35.90 -1.62 23.28
N HIS A 391 35.07 -2.67 23.18
CA HIS A 391 35.22 -3.75 22.20
C HIS A 391 34.19 -3.66 21.05
N VAL A 392 33.31 -2.65 21.05
CA VAL A 392 32.27 -2.49 20.01
C VAL A 392 32.88 -2.39 18.61
N ALA A 393 33.90 -1.55 18.44
CA ALA A 393 34.56 -1.34 17.15
C ALA A 393 35.27 -2.61 16.65
N GLU A 394 35.87 -3.37 17.57
CA GLU A 394 36.53 -4.63 17.24
C GLU A 394 35.53 -5.71 16.82
N LEU A 395 34.47 -5.89 17.61
CA LEU A 395 33.40 -6.83 17.29
C LEU A 395 32.72 -6.48 15.97
N LEU A 396 32.38 -5.20 15.78
CA LEU A 396 31.78 -4.71 14.54
C LEU A 396 32.68 -5.03 13.33
N SER A 397 33.99 -4.82 13.47
CA SER A 397 34.93 -5.11 12.39
C SER A 397 35.02 -6.60 12.07
N LYS A 398 34.99 -7.47 13.09
CA LYS A 398 34.96 -8.94 12.91
C LYS A 398 33.68 -9.38 12.20
N LEU A 399 32.53 -8.84 12.60
CA LEU A 399 31.23 -9.14 11.98
C LEU A 399 31.20 -8.71 10.50
N ILE A 400 31.65 -7.50 10.19
CA ILE A 400 31.64 -7.00 8.81
C ILE A 400 32.58 -7.85 7.92
N LYS A 401 33.76 -8.23 8.43
CA LYS A 401 34.69 -9.08 7.68
C LYS A 401 34.12 -10.46 7.36
N SER A 402 33.29 -11.04 8.22
CA SER A 402 32.64 -12.33 7.93
C SER A 402 31.41 -12.21 7.04
N LEU A 403 30.63 -11.12 7.18
CA LEU A 403 29.38 -10.92 6.45
C LEU A 403 29.58 -10.35 5.04
N GLY A 404 30.68 -9.63 4.80
CA GLY A 404 31.04 -9.09 3.50
C GLY A 404 30.34 -7.77 3.16
N LEU A 405 29.92 -7.61 1.90
CA LEU A 405 29.29 -6.38 1.39
C LEU A 405 27.80 -6.27 1.79
N GLY A 406 27.26 -5.06 1.71
CA GLY A 406 25.81 -4.82 1.83
C GLY A 406 25.33 -4.57 3.26
N GLY A 407 26.22 -4.12 4.15
CA GLY A 407 25.88 -3.86 5.55
C GLY A 407 25.37 -2.45 5.82
N LEU A 408 24.27 -2.35 6.57
CA LEU A 408 23.80 -1.10 7.15
C LEU A 408 24.17 -1.06 8.64
N VAL A 409 24.88 -0.03 9.09
CA VAL A 409 25.23 0.16 10.50
C VAL A 409 24.47 1.35 11.06
N PHE A 410 23.75 1.13 12.16
CA PHE A 410 22.87 2.10 12.77
C PHE A 410 23.37 2.54 14.14
N VAL A 411 23.48 3.84 14.33
CA VAL A 411 23.79 4.47 15.62
C VAL A 411 22.50 5.03 16.25
N PRO A 412 22.28 4.88 17.56
CA PRO A 412 21.13 5.47 18.26
C PRO A 412 21.02 6.99 18.07
N ILE A 413 19.77 7.50 18.06
CA ILE A 413 19.48 8.92 17.79
C ILE A 413 20.19 9.84 18.80
N ASP A 414 20.23 9.44 20.07
CA ASP A 414 20.86 10.16 21.16
C ASP A 414 22.39 10.29 21.03
N LYS A 415 23.06 9.40 20.29
CA LYS A 415 24.50 9.47 20.02
C LYS A 415 24.83 10.33 18.78
N GLY A 416 23.87 10.46 17.86
CA GLY A 416 23.94 11.41 16.75
C GLY A 416 24.99 11.11 15.67
N ILE A 417 25.27 12.13 14.85
CA ILE A 417 26.14 11.99 13.65
C ILE A 417 27.62 11.92 14.02
N ALA A 418 28.05 12.60 15.09
CA ALA A 418 29.44 12.60 15.53
C ALA A 418 29.91 11.18 15.86
N GLU A 419 29.06 10.39 16.53
CA GLU A 419 29.35 8.98 16.81
C GLU A 419 29.41 8.15 15.52
N ALA A 420 28.52 8.38 14.55
CA ALA A 420 28.58 7.70 13.26
C ALA A 420 29.90 7.98 12.52
N GLN A 421 30.42 9.21 12.59
CA GLN A 421 31.71 9.58 12.02
C GLN A 421 32.88 8.90 12.73
N ARG A 422 32.85 8.86 14.08
CA ARG A 422 33.86 8.15 14.89
C ARG A 422 33.93 6.67 14.50
N ILE A 423 32.78 5.99 14.40
CA ILE A 423 32.70 4.59 14.00
C ILE A 423 33.27 4.37 12.59
N VAL A 424 32.98 5.25 11.63
CA VAL A 424 33.55 5.13 10.26
C VAL A 424 35.07 5.25 10.28
N GLN A 425 35.63 6.16 11.08
CA GLN A 425 37.09 6.28 11.21
C GLN A 425 37.72 5.01 11.79
N GLU A 426 37.09 4.41 12.80
CA GLU A 426 37.55 3.15 13.40
C GLU A 426 37.43 1.94 12.45
N LEU A 427 36.41 1.92 11.58
CA LEU A 427 36.26 0.89 10.57
C LEU A 427 37.35 1.02 9.48
N ARG A 428 37.58 2.24 8.99
CA ARG A 428 38.61 2.51 7.98
C ARG A 428 40.01 2.17 8.46
N SER A 429 40.35 2.52 9.71
CA SER A 429 41.66 2.16 10.28
C SER A 429 41.88 0.65 10.43
N ARG A 430 40.81 -0.15 10.34
CA ARG A 430 40.83 -1.62 10.38
C ARG A 430 40.66 -2.28 9.00
N GLY A 431 40.76 -1.49 7.94
CA GLY A 431 40.71 -1.92 6.54
C GLY A 431 39.30 -2.21 6.02
N ILE A 432 38.27 -1.56 6.58
CA ILE A 432 36.88 -1.69 6.13
C ILE A 432 36.47 -0.42 5.38
N GLU A 433 36.05 -0.59 4.12
CA GLU A 433 35.53 0.51 3.31
C GLU A 433 34.12 0.89 3.78
N ALA A 434 34.04 2.02 4.50
CA ALA A 434 32.81 2.53 5.10
C ALA A 434 32.68 4.05 4.93
N ASP A 435 31.46 4.56 4.88
CA ASP A 435 31.18 6.00 4.94
C ASP A 435 29.85 6.31 5.64
N VAL A 436 29.71 7.56 6.10
CA VAL A 436 28.49 8.04 6.75
C VAL A 436 27.49 8.53 5.70
N ILE A 437 26.25 8.04 5.80
CA ILE A 437 25.14 8.54 5.00
C ILE A 437 24.36 9.61 5.76
N VAL A 438 24.44 10.84 5.24
CA VAL A 438 23.62 11.99 5.65
C VAL A 438 22.72 12.38 4.48
N SER A 439 21.53 12.92 4.77
CA SER A 439 20.44 13.26 3.84
C SER A 439 20.79 14.16 2.62
N LYS A 440 22.07 14.54 2.43
CA LYS A 440 22.58 15.36 1.33
C LYS A 440 23.78 14.77 0.56
N ARG A 441 24.36 13.63 0.97
CA ARG A 441 25.52 13.02 0.28
C ARG A 441 25.08 11.88 -0.64
N SER A 442 24.93 12.15 -1.94
CA SER A 442 24.61 11.14 -2.96
C SER A 442 25.77 10.20 -3.27
N LYS A 443 27.02 10.68 -3.16
CA LYS A 443 28.22 9.92 -3.53
C LYS A 443 28.41 8.64 -2.70
N ALA A 444 28.32 8.72 -1.38
CA ALA A 444 28.46 7.55 -0.51
C ALA A 444 27.39 6.48 -0.79
N LEU A 445 26.17 6.90 -1.16
CA LEU A 445 25.12 5.95 -1.56
C LEU A 445 25.44 5.28 -2.89
N GLN A 446 25.95 6.03 -3.87
CA GLN A 446 26.41 5.47 -5.15
C GLN A 446 27.56 4.49 -4.96
N ASP A 447 28.58 4.89 -4.18
CA ASP A 447 29.73 4.04 -3.88
C ASP A 447 29.30 2.74 -3.17
N PHE A 448 28.27 2.78 -2.33
CA PHE A 448 27.68 1.59 -1.72
C PHE A 448 26.90 0.71 -2.73
N VAL A 449 26.11 1.32 -3.62
CA VAL A 449 25.36 0.60 -4.68
C VAL A 449 26.31 -0.12 -5.63
N GLU A 450 27.43 0.51 -5.98
CA GLU A 450 28.44 -0.05 -6.89
C GLU A 450 29.39 -1.05 -6.20
N GLY A 451 29.22 -1.30 -4.89
CA GLY A 451 30.04 -2.23 -4.13
C GLY A 451 31.43 -1.71 -3.78
N ARG A 452 31.70 -0.40 -3.95
CA ARG A 452 32.94 0.27 -3.53
C ARG A 452 33.02 0.45 -2.01
N LEU A 453 31.89 0.52 -1.33
CA LEU A 453 31.79 0.48 0.14
C LEU A 453 31.24 -0.87 0.61
N GLN A 454 31.83 -1.45 1.64
CA GLN A 454 31.31 -2.66 2.28
C GLN A 454 30.08 -2.36 3.13
N VAL A 455 30.13 -1.26 3.87
CA VAL A 455 29.05 -0.83 4.76
C VAL A 455 28.82 0.67 4.72
N VAL A 456 27.60 1.07 5.07
CA VAL A 456 27.25 2.48 5.31
C VAL A 456 26.75 2.67 6.73
N VAL A 457 27.16 3.77 7.36
CA VAL A 457 26.83 4.09 8.75
C VAL A 457 25.87 5.28 8.80
N GLY A 458 24.85 5.23 9.64
CA GLY A 458 23.98 6.37 9.84
C GLY A 458 23.15 6.31 11.11
N VAL A 459 22.44 7.41 11.40
CA VAL A 459 21.63 7.53 12.60
C VAL A 459 20.28 6.84 12.40
N ALA A 460 19.86 6.03 13.37
CA ALA A 460 18.61 5.27 13.39
C ALA A 460 17.38 6.18 13.56
N THR A 461 17.09 7.00 12.55
CA THR A 461 15.91 7.87 12.53
C THR A 461 14.84 7.29 11.62
N TYR A 462 13.59 7.20 12.08
CA TYR A 462 12.48 6.62 11.30
C TYR A 462 12.32 7.20 9.88
N TYR A 463 12.52 8.51 9.72
CA TYR A 463 12.46 9.21 8.42
C TYR A 463 13.84 9.38 7.76
N GLY A 464 14.89 8.82 8.36
CA GLY A 464 16.24 8.87 7.82
C GLY A 464 16.36 8.11 6.50
N LEU A 465 17.33 8.53 5.70
CA LEU A 465 17.59 7.94 4.38
C LEU A 465 17.82 6.42 4.49
N LEU A 466 18.68 5.97 5.43
CA LEU A 466 18.96 4.54 5.60
C LEU A 466 17.78 3.71 6.12
N VAL A 467 16.89 4.30 6.93
CA VAL A 467 15.78 3.57 7.54
C VAL A 467 14.58 3.50 6.60
N ARG A 468 14.27 4.58 5.88
CA ARG A 468 13.08 4.67 5.01
C ARG A 468 13.38 5.01 3.56
N GLY A 469 14.35 5.90 3.35
CA GLY A 469 14.57 6.55 2.07
C GLY A 469 15.41 5.75 1.07
N ILE A 470 15.96 4.60 1.44
CA ILE A 470 16.64 3.68 0.53
C ILE A 470 15.79 2.43 0.29
N ASP A 471 15.72 2.03 -0.97
CA ASP A 471 15.10 0.79 -1.41
C ASP A 471 16.07 0.10 -2.38
N LEU A 472 17.06 -0.59 -1.80
CA LEU A 472 18.12 -1.30 -2.54
C LEU A 472 18.20 -2.76 -2.07
N PRO A 473 17.13 -3.55 -2.22
CA PRO A 473 17.08 -4.85 -1.56
C PRO A 473 18.03 -5.90 -2.21
N GLU A 474 18.57 -5.63 -3.40
CA GLU A 474 19.58 -6.46 -4.08
C GLU A 474 21.00 -6.20 -3.58
N VAL A 475 21.22 -5.04 -2.95
CA VAL A 475 22.51 -4.64 -2.36
C VAL A 475 22.54 -4.95 -0.87
N ILE A 476 21.46 -4.66 -0.14
CA ILE A 476 21.42 -4.71 1.32
C ILE A 476 21.19 -6.15 1.80
N ARG A 477 22.10 -6.66 2.64
CA ARG A 477 22.07 -8.05 3.13
C ARG A 477 21.88 -8.16 4.63
N TYR A 478 22.44 -7.23 5.39
CA TYR A 478 22.38 -7.25 6.85
C TYR A 478 22.37 -5.85 7.47
N ALA A 479 21.82 -5.77 8.68
CA ALA A 479 21.78 -4.55 9.48
C ALA A 479 22.41 -4.81 10.86
N ILE A 480 23.26 -3.89 11.32
CA ILE A 480 23.88 -3.94 12.65
C ILE A 480 23.51 -2.67 13.41
N PHE A 481 22.94 -2.82 14.61
CA PHE A 481 22.57 -1.73 15.49
C PHE A 481 23.59 -1.60 16.62
N LEU A 482 24.25 -0.44 16.73
CA LEU A 482 25.24 -0.12 17.78
C LEU A 482 24.53 0.39 19.05
N GLY A 483 23.72 -0.49 19.63
CA GLY A 483 22.77 -0.20 20.68
C GLY A 483 21.33 -0.24 20.19
N VAL A 484 20.39 -0.41 21.11
CA VAL A 484 18.96 -0.47 20.79
C VAL A 484 18.48 0.89 20.27
N PRO A 485 17.83 0.97 19.07
CA PRO A 485 17.19 2.20 18.61
C PRO A 485 16.22 2.72 19.67
N ARG A 486 16.32 4.00 20.00
CA ARG A 486 15.60 4.57 21.14
C ARG A 486 15.30 6.06 20.96
N HIS A 487 14.28 6.50 21.69
CA HIS A 487 14.05 7.90 21.96
C HIS A 487 14.56 8.25 23.36
N LYS A 488 15.12 9.45 23.49
CA LYS A 488 15.48 10.06 24.77
C LYS A 488 14.44 11.11 25.11
N VAL A 489 13.77 10.95 26.25
CA VAL A 489 12.70 11.85 26.72
C VAL A 489 13.11 12.45 28.05
N SER A 490 13.05 13.78 28.18
CA SER A 490 13.31 14.44 29.47
C SER A 490 12.16 14.17 30.44
N LEU A 491 12.51 13.81 31.68
CA LEU A 491 11.58 13.74 32.81
C LEU A 491 11.58 15.03 33.64
N THR A 492 12.64 15.84 33.53
CA THR A 492 12.73 17.14 34.20
C THR A 492 11.93 18.22 33.46
N LYS A 493 12.04 18.29 32.12
CA LYS A 493 11.30 19.26 31.30
C LYS A 493 10.30 18.54 30.39
N ILE A 494 9.05 18.46 30.84
CA ILE A 494 7.98 17.77 30.12
C ILE A 494 7.37 18.69 29.05
N GLU A 495 7.59 18.32 27.79
CA GLU A 495 7.08 18.99 26.59
C GLU A 495 5.58 18.75 26.36
N TYR A 496 4.91 19.66 25.65
CA TYR A 496 3.50 19.50 25.23
C TYR A 496 3.32 18.59 24.00
N ASN A 497 4.42 18.06 23.43
CA ASN A 497 4.36 17.22 22.25
C ASN A 497 3.50 15.96 22.48
N PRO A 498 2.41 15.74 21.71
CA PRO A 498 1.50 14.61 21.92
C PRO A 498 2.18 13.24 21.88
N THR A 499 3.23 13.09 21.05
CA THR A 499 3.96 11.83 20.93
C THR A 499 4.85 11.59 22.15
N THR A 500 5.47 12.65 22.68
CA THR A 500 6.24 12.60 23.92
C THR A 500 5.35 12.25 25.12
N LEU A 501 4.19 12.92 25.24
CA LEU A 501 3.21 12.62 26.29
C LEU A 501 2.67 11.18 26.20
N LEU A 502 2.40 10.67 25.00
CA LEU A 502 2.02 9.27 24.81
C LEU A 502 3.09 8.29 25.29
N ARG A 503 4.38 8.58 25.07
CA ARG A 503 5.48 7.75 25.55
C ARG A 503 5.57 7.76 27.08
N LEU A 504 5.43 8.94 27.70
CA LEU A 504 5.44 9.09 29.16
C LEU A 504 4.26 8.37 29.80
N LEU A 505 3.04 8.56 29.30
CA LEU A 505 1.85 7.85 29.77
C LEU A 505 1.99 6.33 29.61
N ALA A 506 2.55 5.85 28.51
CA ALA A 506 2.78 4.42 28.31
C ALA A 506 3.77 3.84 29.34
N ALA A 507 4.81 4.59 29.70
CA ALA A 507 5.75 4.19 30.75
C ALA A 507 5.10 4.19 32.14
N LEU A 508 4.32 5.23 32.45
CA LEU A 508 3.58 5.32 33.71
C LEU A 508 2.55 4.19 33.84
N LEU A 509 1.91 3.78 32.73
CA LEU A 509 0.94 2.67 32.73
C LEU A 509 1.54 1.34 33.22
N GLU A 510 2.84 1.10 32.98
CA GLU A 510 3.51 -0.14 33.40
C GLU A 510 3.67 -0.23 34.93
N ILE A 511 3.68 0.90 35.64
CA ILE A 511 3.98 0.99 37.08
C ILE A 511 2.83 1.55 37.93
N ALA A 512 1.78 2.05 37.28
CA ALA A 512 0.62 2.65 37.92
C ALA A 512 -0.27 1.61 38.62
N ASP A 513 -1.01 2.05 39.63
CA ASP A 513 -2.06 1.24 40.27
C ASP A 513 -3.34 1.16 39.40
N ASP A 514 -4.35 0.39 39.82
CA ASP A 514 -5.56 0.15 39.00
C ASP A 514 -6.46 1.39 38.84
N ARG A 515 -6.36 2.38 39.74
CA ARG A 515 -7.11 3.63 39.62
C ARG A 515 -6.40 4.55 38.62
N GLU A 516 -5.09 4.73 38.79
CA GLU A 516 -4.23 5.51 37.91
C GLU A 516 -4.21 4.95 36.48
N LYS A 517 -4.14 3.61 36.33
CA LYS A 517 -4.20 2.94 35.02
C LYS A 517 -5.42 3.35 34.21
N ARG A 518 -6.61 3.40 34.83
CA ARG A 518 -7.85 3.83 34.14
C ARG A 518 -7.74 5.26 33.63
N GLU A 519 -7.20 6.16 34.43
CA GLU A 519 -7.02 7.55 34.05
C GLU A 519 -5.98 7.71 32.92
N ILE A 520 -4.83 7.04 33.04
CA ILE A 520 -3.79 6.99 32.01
C ILE A 520 -4.35 6.47 30.68
N MET A 521 -5.15 5.39 30.69
CA MET A 521 -5.77 4.84 29.49
C MET A 521 -6.75 5.82 28.82
N ASN A 522 -7.48 6.61 29.61
CA ASN A 522 -8.34 7.67 29.09
C ASN A 522 -7.52 8.76 28.38
N TYR A 523 -6.43 9.23 29.00
CA TYR A 523 -5.54 10.22 28.37
C TYR A 523 -4.86 9.69 27.11
N ILE A 524 -4.40 8.42 27.10
CA ILE A 524 -3.87 7.77 25.89
C ILE A 524 -4.93 7.76 24.78
N THR A 525 -6.18 7.46 25.09
CA THR A 525 -7.28 7.43 24.12
C THR A 525 -7.57 8.83 23.54
N LEU A 526 -7.57 9.86 24.38
CA LEU A 526 -7.74 11.25 23.97
C LEU A 526 -6.58 11.72 23.06
N LEU A 527 -5.32 11.48 23.45
CA LEU A 527 -4.17 11.83 22.62
C LEU A 527 -4.17 11.08 21.28
N ARG A 528 -4.48 9.78 21.27
CA ARG A 528 -4.62 9.02 20.02
C ARG A 528 -5.70 9.61 19.10
N ARG A 529 -6.81 10.10 19.66
CA ARG A 529 -7.87 10.78 18.90
C ARG A 529 -7.37 12.10 18.30
N ILE A 530 -6.65 12.90 19.08
CA ILE A 530 -6.05 14.17 18.63
C ILE A 530 -5.06 13.91 17.48
N VAL A 531 -4.09 13.02 17.68
CA VAL A 531 -3.07 12.66 16.68
C VAL A 531 -3.69 12.10 15.38
N ARG A 532 -4.86 11.46 15.47
CA ARG A 532 -5.57 10.91 14.30
C ARG A 532 -6.40 11.94 13.54
N ARG A 533 -6.99 12.92 14.23
CA ARG A 533 -7.98 13.85 13.66
C ARG A 533 -7.41 15.22 13.30
N VAL A 534 -6.41 15.69 14.04
CA VAL A 534 -5.84 17.02 13.86
C VAL A 534 -4.67 16.96 12.88
N SER A 535 -4.51 18.00 12.07
CA SER A 535 -3.41 18.08 11.11
C SER A 535 -2.06 18.26 11.84
N VAL A 536 -0.97 17.79 11.23
CA VAL A 536 0.38 17.92 11.80
C VAL A 536 0.80 19.39 11.92
N ALA A 537 0.39 20.24 10.98
CA ALA A 537 0.72 21.67 11.00
C ALA A 537 0.02 22.38 12.17
N THR A 538 -1.27 22.13 12.35
CA THR A 538 -2.05 22.67 13.47
C THR A 538 -1.50 22.20 14.82
N LEU A 539 -1.13 20.92 14.94
CA LEU A 539 -0.53 20.43 16.18
C LEU A 539 0.81 21.11 16.49
N LYS A 540 1.64 21.36 15.47
CA LYS A 540 2.91 22.08 15.68
C LYS A 540 2.69 23.53 16.12
N SER A 541 1.72 24.24 15.53
CA SER A 541 1.42 25.63 15.93
C SER A 541 0.91 25.70 17.36
N VAL A 542 0.00 24.80 17.74
CA VAL A 542 -0.53 24.73 19.11
C VAL A 542 0.57 24.40 20.12
N VAL A 543 1.41 23.39 19.85
CA VAL A 543 2.52 23.03 20.75
C VAL A 543 3.50 24.20 20.91
N LYS A 544 3.84 24.88 19.81
CA LYS A 544 4.74 26.04 19.86
C LYS A 544 4.16 27.18 20.70
N ALA A 545 2.89 27.54 20.49
CA ALA A 545 2.21 28.56 21.28
C ALA A 545 2.19 28.23 22.78
N LEU A 546 1.93 26.96 23.13
CA LEU A 546 1.97 26.48 24.53
C LEU A 546 3.38 26.54 25.14
N GLU A 547 4.42 26.22 24.36
CA GLU A 547 5.82 26.31 24.81
C GLU A 547 6.28 27.77 24.98
N GLU A 548 5.72 28.70 24.22
CA GLU A 548 5.95 30.15 24.31
C GLU A 548 5.09 30.83 25.40
N GLY A 549 4.24 30.07 26.11
CA GLY A 549 3.40 30.57 27.20
C GLY A 549 2.17 31.36 26.74
N GLN A 550 1.77 31.24 25.47
CA GLN A 550 0.57 31.89 24.95
C GLN A 550 -0.70 31.16 25.40
N GLU A 551 -1.73 31.93 25.78
CA GLU A 551 -3.05 31.36 26.02
C GLU A 551 -3.72 30.99 24.70
N VAL A 552 -4.03 29.70 24.55
CA VAL A 552 -4.70 29.17 23.36
C VAL A 552 -6.05 28.60 23.79
N GLU A 553 -7.14 29.25 23.38
CA GLU A 553 -8.52 28.83 23.69
C GLU A 553 -9.02 27.65 22.84
N GLU A 554 -8.13 26.80 22.31
CA GLU A 554 -8.54 25.60 21.59
C GLU A 554 -8.75 24.41 22.55
N ASP A 555 -9.79 23.60 22.33
CA ASP A 555 -10.05 22.35 23.07
C ASP A 555 -8.83 21.41 23.07
N VAL A 556 -8.07 21.41 21.98
CA VAL A 556 -6.83 20.63 21.84
C VAL A 556 -5.79 21.13 22.82
N ALA A 557 -5.58 22.45 22.92
CA ALA A 557 -4.61 23.06 23.83
C ALA A 557 -4.97 22.75 25.30
N LYS A 558 -6.24 22.95 25.69
CA LYS A 558 -6.75 22.60 27.03
C LYS A 558 -6.50 21.13 27.38
N THR A 559 -6.71 20.23 26.42
CA THR A 559 -6.46 18.80 26.61
C THR A 559 -4.96 18.50 26.80
N LEU A 560 -4.09 19.12 26.00
CA LEU A 560 -2.64 18.92 26.12
C LEU A 560 -2.10 19.43 27.45
N ILE A 561 -2.55 20.60 27.91
CA ILE A 561 -2.19 21.17 29.22
C ILE A 561 -2.58 20.21 30.33
N LYS A 562 -3.84 19.75 30.34
CA LYS A 562 -4.34 18.81 31.35
C LYS A 562 -3.48 17.54 31.45
N ILE A 563 -3.16 16.95 30.30
CA ILE A 563 -2.39 15.72 30.25
C ILE A 563 -0.94 15.95 30.67
N ARG A 564 -0.33 17.04 30.22
CA ARG A 564 1.05 17.39 30.58
C ARG A 564 1.19 17.62 32.09
N ASN A 565 0.23 18.31 32.71
CA ASN A 565 0.24 18.54 34.15
C ASN A 565 0.05 17.23 34.93
N TYR A 566 -0.88 16.37 34.52
CA TYR A 566 -1.04 15.05 35.12
C TYR A 566 0.26 14.23 35.09
N VAL A 567 0.94 14.19 33.93
CA VAL A 567 2.21 13.48 33.77
C VAL A 567 3.31 14.11 34.65
N PHE A 568 3.35 15.44 34.75
CA PHE A 568 4.28 16.17 35.63
C PHE A 568 4.08 15.85 37.11
N ASP A 569 2.83 15.86 37.57
CA ASP A 569 2.49 15.58 38.97
C ASP A 569 2.82 14.14 39.35
N MET A 570 2.59 13.17 38.45
CA MET A 570 3.00 11.78 38.67
C MET A 570 4.52 11.62 38.74
N ILE A 571 5.27 12.22 37.81
CA ILE A 571 6.74 12.09 37.73
C ILE A 571 7.43 12.76 38.91
N LYS A 572 6.82 13.77 39.54
CA LYS A 572 7.35 14.40 40.75
C LYS A 572 7.37 13.48 41.98
N ARG A 573 6.54 12.44 42.01
CA ARG A 573 6.47 11.56 43.18
C ARG A 573 7.69 10.65 43.24
N ALA A 574 8.36 10.61 44.39
CA ALA A 574 9.56 9.79 44.60
C ALA A 574 9.29 8.29 44.36
N ASP A 575 8.15 7.78 44.82
CA ASP A 575 7.77 6.37 44.64
C ASP A 575 7.64 5.99 43.16
N VAL A 576 7.15 6.90 42.31
CA VAL A 576 7.03 6.70 40.86
C VAL A 576 8.39 6.64 40.21
N ILE A 577 9.28 7.59 40.53
CA ILE A 577 10.66 7.60 39.99
C ILE A 577 11.40 6.33 40.39
N ASP A 578 11.26 5.87 41.64
CA ASP A 578 11.89 4.64 42.10
C ASP A 578 11.33 3.40 41.39
N LYS A 579 10.01 3.33 41.20
CA LYS A 579 9.38 2.27 40.38
C LYS A 579 9.88 2.30 38.92
N LEU A 580 10.02 3.48 38.32
CA LEU A 580 10.56 3.65 36.96
C LEU A 580 12.02 3.18 36.88
N LYS A 581 12.86 3.53 37.86
CA LYS A 581 14.28 3.11 37.93
C LYS A 581 14.44 1.59 38.07
N ARG A 582 13.50 0.93 38.77
CA ARG A 582 13.46 -0.53 38.96
C ARG A 582 12.83 -1.30 37.78
N SER A 583 12.30 -0.61 36.77
CA SER A 583 11.71 -1.26 35.61
C SER A 583 12.74 -2.11 34.85
N GLU A 584 12.34 -3.31 34.43
CA GLU A 584 13.16 -4.19 33.60
C GLU A 584 13.15 -3.81 32.11
N THR A 585 12.24 -2.92 31.69
CA THR A 585 11.97 -2.58 30.29
C THR A 585 12.23 -1.12 29.94
N LEU A 586 12.52 -0.29 30.94
CA LEU A 586 12.80 1.13 30.81
C LEU A 586 14.17 1.45 31.41
N VAL A 587 14.84 2.45 30.85
CA VAL A 587 16.11 2.95 31.38
C VAL A 587 15.94 4.41 31.75
N ILE A 588 16.21 4.72 33.02
CA ILE A 588 16.32 6.09 33.53
C ILE A 588 17.80 6.41 33.66
N ARG A 589 18.25 7.48 32.98
CA ARG A 589 19.60 8.02 33.09
C ARG A 589 19.57 9.41 33.67
N GLU A 590 20.58 9.71 34.47
CA GLU A 590 20.85 11.06 34.94
C GLU A 590 22.06 11.60 34.18
N GLU A 591 21.89 12.76 33.56
CA GLU A 591 22.94 13.44 32.80
C GLU A 591 22.90 14.92 33.14
N ASN A 592 24.02 15.47 33.62
CA ASN A 592 24.13 16.89 34.02
C ASN A 592 23.01 17.35 34.98
N GLY A 593 22.64 16.51 35.94
CA GLY A 593 21.56 16.79 36.91
C GLY A 593 20.14 16.74 36.33
N GLN A 594 19.96 16.29 35.09
CA GLN A 594 18.65 16.09 34.47
C GLN A 594 18.34 14.60 34.29
N LEU A 595 17.10 14.23 34.56
CA LEU A 595 16.62 12.87 34.39
C LEU A 595 16.04 12.68 32.98
N TYR A 596 16.48 11.61 32.33
CA TYR A 596 16.02 11.18 31.02
C TYR A 596 15.53 9.75 31.07
N MET A 597 14.45 9.48 30.35
CA MET A 597 13.95 8.14 30.07
C MET A 597 14.33 7.75 28.65
N LEU A 598 14.98 6.60 28.51
CA LEU A 598 15.28 5.98 27.23
C LEU A 598 14.19 4.95 26.89
N VAL A 599 13.61 5.10 25.70
CA VAL A 599 12.44 4.36 25.26
C VAL A 599 12.77 3.63 23.96
N PRO A 600 12.73 2.28 23.91
CA PRO A 600 13.03 1.52 22.69
C PRO A 600 12.08 1.88 21.52
N ASP A 601 12.64 2.11 20.34
CA ASP A 601 11.92 2.49 19.11
C ASP A 601 11.77 1.28 18.18
N ALA A 602 10.79 0.42 18.51
CA ALA A 602 10.46 -0.76 17.72
C ALA A 602 10.08 -0.44 16.26
N PRO A 603 9.29 0.60 15.94
CA PRO A 603 9.01 0.99 14.55
C PRO A 603 10.28 1.27 13.74
N THR A 604 11.23 2.02 14.29
CA THR A 604 12.52 2.27 13.61
C THR A 604 13.31 0.98 13.43
N TYR A 605 13.39 0.13 14.45
CA TYR A 605 14.05 -1.17 14.34
C TYR A 605 13.45 -2.03 13.23
N ILE A 606 12.12 -2.21 13.22
CA ILE A 606 11.39 -3.00 12.20
C ILE A 606 11.65 -2.46 10.81
N GLN A 607 11.63 -1.14 10.65
CA GLN A 607 11.79 -0.53 9.34
C GLN A 607 13.21 -0.60 8.81
N ALA A 608 14.20 -0.43 9.69
CA ALA A 608 15.63 -0.50 9.38
C ALA A 608 16.05 -1.95 9.08
N SER A 609 15.70 -2.90 9.96
CA SER A 609 15.94 -4.33 9.74
C SER A 609 15.19 -4.83 8.49
N GLY A 610 13.96 -4.36 8.24
CA GLY A 610 13.18 -4.63 7.03
C GLY A 610 13.79 -4.15 5.71
N ARG A 611 14.94 -3.46 5.73
CA ARG A 611 15.73 -3.19 4.52
C ARG A 611 16.53 -4.40 4.05
N THR A 612 16.78 -5.36 4.93
CA THR A 612 17.59 -6.56 4.67
C THR A 612 16.82 -7.71 4.06
N SER A 613 15.48 -7.62 4.01
CA SER A 613 14.59 -8.65 3.50
C SER A 613 13.44 -7.98 2.76
N ARG A 614 13.22 -8.38 1.51
CA ARG A 614 12.11 -7.93 0.69
C ARG A 614 11.51 -9.08 -0.09
N LEU A 615 10.23 -8.91 -0.42
CA LEU A 615 9.54 -9.79 -1.34
C LEU A 615 10.01 -9.47 -2.76
N TYR A 616 10.52 -10.49 -3.42
CA TYR A 616 10.92 -10.50 -4.80
C TYR A 616 10.16 -11.56 -5.57
N ILE A 617 10.33 -11.52 -6.88
CA ILE A 617 9.72 -12.44 -7.85
C ILE A 617 9.92 -13.93 -7.46
N GLY A 618 11.06 -14.29 -6.86
CA GLY A 618 11.39 -15.67 -6.44
C GLY A 618 11.08 -16.01 -4.98
N GLY A 619 10.42 -15.12 -4.22
CA GLY A 619 10.14 -15.28 -2.80
C GLY A 619 10.71 -14.15 -1.95
N ILE A 620 10.72 -14.34 -0.63
CA ILE A 620 11.20 -13.33 0.33
C ILE A 620 12.69 -13.56 0.59
N THR A 621 13.54 -12.56 0.33
CA THR A 621 14.98 -12.67 0.63
C THR A 621 15.22 -12.85 2.12
N ARG A 622 16.24 -13.64 2.48
CA ARG A 622 16.64 -13.82 3.87
C ARG A 622 17.57 -12.68 4.28
N GLY A 623 17.19 -11.96 5.34
CA GLY A 623 17.99 -10.89 5.93
C GLY A 623 18.55 -11.27 7.31
N LEU A 624 19.56 -10.52 7.75
CA LEU A 624 20.14 -10.63 9.09
C LEU A 624 20.09 -9.27 9.80
N SER A 625 19.64 -9.26 11.05
CA SER A 625 19.63 -8.07 11.92
C SER A 625 20.36 -8.40 13.21
N ILE A 626 21.42 -7.66 13.54
CA ILE A 626 22.23 -7.86 14.74
C ILE A 626 22.13 -6.62 15.63
N VAL A 627 21.75 -6.79 16.89
CA VAL A 627 21.85 -5.72 17.90
C VAL A 627 23.08 -5.95 18.76
N ILE A 628 24.04 -5.03 18.72
CA ILE A 628 25.12 -4.96 19.72
C ILE A 628 24.54 -4.24 20.94
N VAL A 629 24.31 -4.99 22.01
CA VAL A 629 23.50 -4.54 23.15
C VAL A 629 24.31 -3.61 24.04
N ASP A 630 23.78 -2.41 24.28
CA ASP A 630 24.39 -1.43 25.18
C ASP A 630 23.71 -1.33 26.56
N ASP A 631 22.43 -1.68 26.67
CA ASP A 631 21.74 -1.89 27.95
C ASP A 631 20.72 -3.04 27.82
N ILE A 632 20.79 -4.00 28.75
CA ILE A 632 19.92 -5.20 28.74
C ILE A 632 18.43 -4.86 28.91
N ARG A 633 18.10 -3.79 29.65
CA ARG A 633 16.70 -3.35 29.86
C ARG A 633 16.11 -2.80 28.58
N LEU A 634 16.92 -2.10 27.77
CA LEU A 634 16.49 -1.63 26.45
C LEU A 634 16.22 -2.78 25.49
N LEU A 635 17.05 -3.83 25.53
CA LEU A 635 16.83 -5.04 24.73
C LEU A 635 15.51 -5.71 25.13
N LYS A 636 15.30 -5.98 26.43
CA LYS A 636 14.04 -6.55 26.95
C LYS A 636 12.82 -5.69 26.56
N GLY A 637 12.96 -4.36 26.66
CA GLY A 637 11.92 -3.41 26.26
C GLY A 637 11.64 -3.43 24.75
N LEU A 638 12.67 -3.62 23.91
CA LEU A 638 12.51 -3.80 22.48
C LEU A 638 11.80 -5.12 22.17
N GLU A 639 12.24 -6.25 22.73
CA GLU A 639 11.64 -7.58 22.55
C GLU A 639 10.15 -7.56 22.90
N LYS A 640 9.80 -7.02 24.08
CA LYS A 640 8.40 -6.88 24.52
C LYS A 640 7.56 -6.11 23.51
N ARG A 641 8.11 -5.03 22.92
CA ARG A 641 7.41 -4.22 21.92
C ARG A 641 7.31 -4.94 20.58
N LEU A 642 8.35 -5.65 20.15
CA LEU A 642 8.36 -6.38 18.89
C LEU A 642 7.28 -7.47 18.86
N ARG A 643 7.02 -8.16 19.98
CA ARG A 643 5.90 -9.12 20.12
C ARG A 643 4.51 -8.53 19.86
N PHE A 644 4.32 -7.20 19.91
CA PHE A 644 3.04 -6.57 19.55
C PHE A 644 2.97 -6.16 18.07
N TYR A 645 4.12 -6.06 17.40
CA TYR A 645 4.21 -5.57 16.02
C TYR A 645 4.46 -6.70 15.00
N VAL A 646 5.08 -7.79 15.45
CA VAL A 646 5.55 -8.90 14.60
C VAL A 646 4.78 -10.18 14.87
N ASP A 647 4.47 -10.47 16.14
CA ASP A 647 3.56 -11.55 16.55
C ASP A 647 2.12 -11.03 16.66
#